data_AF-I4B0E2-F1
#
_entry.id   AF-I4B0E2-F1
#
_cell.length_a   1.000
_cell.length_b   1.000
_cell.length_c   1.000
_cell.angle_alpha   90.00
_cell.angle_beta   90.00
_cell.angle_gamma   90.00
#
_symmetry.space_group_name_H-M   'P 1'
#
loop_
_entity.id
_entity.type
_entity.pdbx_description
1 polymer ?
#
loop_
_entity_poly.entity_id
_entity_poly.type
_entity_poly.pdbx_seq_one_letter_code
_entity_poly.pdbx_strand_id
1 'polypeptide(L)'
;MTILMLAIGCAAPDSGANQGQPAGSNTTPSTSSAKTITHFSFPTIPATGQISGTDISVQVPTGTAINNLRAVVLIDGTSLTVGGTQQTSGVTANDFSTAVTYTVHAQDNSTATYTVTVTTSSSLKAITYFSFPNLGGVSTISGNNITISLPYGTNRSNLVPVFTHNGSGIAIGATIQVSNVTANDFSSPVIYRVTAQDASFQDYTVTVNADNPTKEILSYGFGSYVGRLSGNTITIDVPFGTNVINVTPIFQHNGISIKINSVAQVSNSTQVDLSTPKVYTVTAQDGTTRDFTVTANVGLNTSKEITSYSIPSLNAVGIISGNNIAVNVPHGTNVSNLIAVFSRTGSSVAVGATNQVSGTTANNFTAPVVYTVTATDASTQNYTVTVNVAAVDDKSIELFTFTAAGATGTVSGTQIAATVPYGTNVSNLIATFSTTGMVVKVNGVTQTSGVTPNNFIQPVVYTIEAADGTLYSYTVTLTVAAPNSTASIAYFTFASTSDFGLFNGTNIAVRVPNGTDLTNLVAIFRINGQIVRVNGNPQFSDVTANNFSAPVIYAVQAQDGTVVNYTVTVTTVAYDVFAPKITSVTATPSSTSTYPAVVTVKIYYTETGSGFQYGTFQLCSPTRISAGTGGTTITNGVVTNQGTYFEGTVTLQNYHETGVWKVCTINMQDAAGNSIMLYTANAVSTTNYVRQVTGSMIDSGVAIGGSINVTGTTHDITPPQITSVTATPSSTSTYPAVVTVRIYYTETGSGFQYGTFQLCSPTRISAGTGGTTITNGVVTNQGTYFEGTVTLQNYHETGVWKVCTINMQDAAGNSIMLYTANAVSTTNYVKQVTGSMIDSGVAISPGVNKQ
;
A
#
# COMPACT_ATOMS: atom_id res chain seq x y z
N MET A 1 -49.16 -72.59 46.53
CA MET A 1 -48.66 -73.95 46.25
C MET A 1 -49.31 -74.89 47.28
N THR A 2 -50.22 -75.75 46.82
CA THR A 2 -50.50 -77.13 47.30
C THR A 2 -50.62 -77.48 48.81
N ILE A 3 -51.79 -78.05 49.21
CA ILE A 3 -51.97 -79.13 50.24
C ILE A 3 -51.80 -78.73 51.75
N LEU A 4 -52.39 -79.35 52.82
CA LEU A 4 -53.15 -80.61 53.03
C LEU A 4 -54.29 -80.51 54.13
N MET A 5 -54.83 -81.68 54.53
CA MET A 5 -55.71 -82.13 55.64
C MET A 5 -55.13 -82.00 57.09
N LEU A 6 -55.73 -82.45 58.24
CA LEU A 6 -57.11 -82.69 58.78
C LEU A 6 -56.99 -83.35 60.22
N ALA A 7 -58.02 -83.21 61.09
CA ALA A 7 -58.49 -84.17 62.13
C ALA A 7 -57.81 -84.39 63.53
N ILE A 8 -58.69 -84.44 64.58
CA ILE A 8 -58.63 -85.19 65.88
C ILE A 8 -57.56 -84.79 66.93
N GLY A 9 -57.77 -84.76 68.27
CA GLY A 9 -58.98 -84.91 69.12
C GLY A 9 -58.68 -85.35 70.59
N CYS A 10 -59.66 -85.20 71.52
CA CYS A 10 -59.64 -85.66 72.96
C CYS A 10 -58.61 -85.00 73.93
N ALA A 11 -58.75 -85.03 75.28
CA ALA A 11 -59.77 -85.54 76.23
C ALA A 11 -59.78 -84.77 77.59
N ALA A 12 -60.72 -85.09 78.49
CA ALA A 12 -60.76 -84.74 79.94
C ALA A 12 -60.34 -85.99 80.79
N PRO A 13 -60.56 -86.16 82.13
CA PRO A 13 -61.30 -85.40 83.17
C PRO A 13 -60.31 -84.73 84.18
N ASP A 14 -60.37 -84.69 85.53
CA ASP A 14 -61.23 -85.33 86.55
C ASP A 14 -61.36 -84.51 87.88
N SER A 15 -61.67 -85.16 89.01
CA SER A 15 -62.57 -84.60 90.04
C SER A 15 -62.34 -85.06 91.51
N GLY A 16 -63.39 -84.99 92.36
CA GLY A 16 -63.39 -85.32 93.81
C GLY A 16 -63.42 -84.07 94.72
N ALA A 17 -64.38 -83.77 95.62
CA ALA A 17 -65.55 -84.44 96.23
C ALA A 17 -65.36 -85.13 97.61
N ASN A 18 -65.91 -84.50 98.67
CA ASN A 18 -66.60 -85.08 99.85
C ASN A 18 -67.17 -83.90 100.68
N GLN A 19 -68.41 -83.88 101.21
CA GLN A 19 -69.16 -84.83 102.06
C GLN A 19 -68.66 -84.91 103.52
N GLY A 20 -69.56 -84.65 104.48
CA GLY A 20 -69.22 -84.49 105.89
C GLY A 20 -70.40 -84.06 106.79
N GLN A 21 -71.58 -84.68 106.63
CA GLN A 21 -72.75 -84.44 107.50
C GLN A 21 -72.65 -85.24 108.81
N PRO A 22 -73.10 -84.68 109.94
CA PRO A 22 -73.96 -85.48 110.83
C PRO A 22 -75.15 -84.72 111.44
N ALA A 23 -76.20 -85.49 111.77
CA ALA A 23 -77.18 -85.27 112.85
C ALA A 23 -77.98 -83.95 112.94
N GLY A 24 -79.10 -83.90 112.20
CA GLY A 24 -80.44 -83.94 112.82
C GLY A 24 -80.88 -82.83 113.79
N SER A 25 -81.72 -81.92 113.27
CA SER A 25 -82.81 -81.29 114.03
C SER A 25 -84.06 -81.26 113.14
N ASN A 26 -85.25 -81.47 113.71
CA ASN A 26 -86.50 -81.61 112.95
C ASN A 26 -87.32 -80.30 112.98
N THR A 27 -87.23 -79.51 111.91
CA THR A 27 -88.04 -78.30 111.71
C THR A 27 -88.75 -78.31 110.36
N THR A 28 -89.99 -77.83 110.35
CA THR A 28 -90.80 -77.67 109.14
C THR A 28 -90.21 -76.61 108.20
N PRO A 29 -90.23 -76.80 106.87
CA PRO A 29 -89.73 -75.79 105.93
C PRO A 29 -90.48 -74.46 106.02
N SER A 30 -89.75 -73.36 106.21
CA SER A 30 -90.26 -71.99 106.10
C SER A 30 -90.20 -71.51 104.65
N THR A 31 -91.28 -70.92 104.13
CA THR A 31 -91.32 -70.30 102.81
C THR A 31 -90.49 -69.02 102.74
N SER A 32 -89.81 -68.78 101.62
CA SER A 32 -89.01 -67.56 101.39
C SER A 32 -89.86 -66.31 101.15
N SER A 33 -89.40 -65.16 101.66
CA SER A 33 -89.99 -63.83 101.51
C SER A 33 -89.23 -62.92 100.53
N ALA A 34 -88.29 -63.47 99.72
CA ALA A 34 -87.48 -62.75 98.75
C ALA A 34 -88.28 -62.26 97.53
N LYS A 35 -88.08 -60.98 97.14
CA LYS A 35 -88.91 -60.25 96.16
C LYS A 35 -88.17 -59.16 95.37
N THR A 36 -86.89 -59.35 95.05
CA THR A 36 -86.09 -58.29 94.42
C THR A 36 -86.01 -58.42 92.90
N ILE A 37 -85.85 -57.29 92.19
CA ILE A 37 -85.34 -57.26 90.81
C ILE A 37 -83.85 -56.94 90.88
N THR A 38 -83.01 -57.80 90.28
CA THR A 38 -81.54 -57.69 90.31
C THR A 38 -80.93 -57.24 88.99
N HIS A 39 -81.66 -57.37 87.88
CA HIS A 39 -81.23 -56.93 86.55
C HIS A 39 -82.43 -56.51 85.69
N PHE A 40 -82.24 -55.49 84.85
CA PHE A 40 -83.21 -55.04 83.86
C PHE A 40 -82.49 -54.56 82.59
N SER A 41 -82.83 -55.09 81.41
CA SER A 41 -82.28 -54.62 80.13
C SER A 41 -83.16 -55.00 78.93
N PHE A 42 -82.87 -54.46 77.74
CA PHE A 42 -83.50 -54.87 76.49
C PHE A 42 -82.48 -55.61 75.59
N PRO A 43 -82.76 -56.83 75.08
CA PRO A 43 -81.75 -57.65 74.38
C PRO A 43 -81.13 -57.02 73.12
N THR A 44 -81.90 -56.18 72.42
CA THR A 44 -81.56 -55.64 71.09
C THR A 44 -81.23 -54.15 71.10
N ILE A 45 -81.14 -53.54 72.29
CA ILE A 45 -80.81 -52.12 72.47
C ILE A 45 -79.61 -52.06 73.43
N PRO A 46 -78.53 -51.32 73.13
CA PRO A 46 -77.35 -51.22 73.99
C PRO A 46 -77.62 -50.32 75.22
N ALA A 47 -78.57 -50.73 76.06
CA ALA A 47 -79.08 -49.97 77.19
C ALA A 47 -79.45 -50.89 78.36
N THR A 48 -78.75 -50.73 79.48
CA THR A 48 -78.99 -51.44 80.74
C THR A 48 -79.71 -50.53 81.72
N GLY A 49 -80.75 -51.02 82.39
CA GLY A 49 -81.52 -50.25 83.36
C GLY A 49 -80.71 -49.96 84.62
N GLN A 50 -80.65 -48.68 85.00
CA GLN A 50 -80.11 -48.25 86.28
C GLN A 50 -81.17 -48.47 87.36
N ILE A 51 -80.94 -49.42 88.27
CA ILE A 51 -81.83 -49.77 89.38
C ILE A 51 -81.43 -48.98 90.63
N SER A 52 -82.38 -48.27 91.24
CA SER A 52 -82.20 -47.50 92.48
C SER A 52 -83.38 -47.73 93.41
N GLY A 53 -83.20 -48.58 94.42
CA GLY A 53 -84.29 -49.02 95.30
C GLY A 53 -85.36 -49.80 94.52
N THR A 54 -86.53 -49.20 94.35
CA THR A 54 -87.65 -49.73 93.54
C THR A 54 -87.72 -49.14 92.13
N ASP A 55 -86.96 -48.08 91.82
CA ASP A 55 -87.06 -47.39 90.54
C ASP A 55 -85.99 -47.86 89.56
N ILE A 56 -86.34 -47.93 88.27
CA ILE A 56 -85.48 -48.41 87.19
C ILE A 56 -85.57 -47.42 86.02
N SER A 57 -84.42 -46.93 85.54
CA SER A 57 -84.37 -45.97 84.43
C SER A 57 -83.50 -46.45 83.27
N VAL A 58 -83.96 -46.23 82.03
CA VAL A 58 -83.27 -46.67 80.80
C VAL A 58 -83.21 -45.53 79.78
N GLN A 59 -82.03 -45.27 79.22
CA GLN A 59 -81.82 -44.36 78.08
C GLN A 59 -81.59 -45.17 76.81
N VAL A 60 -82.30 -44.86 75.72
CA VAL A 60 -82.21 -45.54 74.42
C VAL A 60 -81.99 -44.54 73.27
N PRO A 61 -81.59 -44.97 72.06
CA PRO A 61 -81.44 -44.04 70.93
C PRO A 61 -82.78 -43.42 70.47
N THR A 62 -82.78 -42.15 70.08
CA THR A 62 -83.94 -41.49 69.46
C THR A 62 -84.38 -42.21 68.20
N GLY A 63 -85.68 -42.51 68.12
CA GLY A 63 -86.28 -43.37 67.09
C GLY A 63 -86.55 -44.81 67.54
N THR A 64 -86.10 -45.22 68.73
CA THR A 64 -86.46 -46.51 69.33
C THR A 64 -87.95 -46.57 69.67
N ALA A 65 -88.65 -47.61 69.20
CA ALA A 65 -90.07 -47.84 69.51
C ALA A 65 -90.24 -48.43 70.92
N ILE A 66 -90.47 -47.55 71.92
CA ILE A 66 -90.55 -47.94 73.34
C ILE A 66 -91.87 -48.60 73.75
N ASN A 67 -92.88 -48.62 72.87
CA ASN A 67 -94.24 -49.05 73.17
C ASN A 67 -94.50 -50.58 73.07
N ASN A 68 -93.47 -51.39 72.81
CA ASN A 68 -93.59 -52.84 72.65
C ASN A 68 -92.27 -53.58 72.99
N LEU A 69 -91.61 -53.17 74.07
CA LEU A 69 -90.28 -53.70 74.42
C LEU A 69 -90.38 -54.95 75.30
N ARG A 70 -89.53 -55.95 75.02
CA ARG A 70 -89.42 -57.19 75.79
C ARG A 70 -88.20 -57.09 76.71
N ALA A 71 -88.45 -56.82 77.98
CA ALA A 71 -87.40 -56.66 78.98
C ALA A 71 -86.85 -58.03 79.44
N VAL A 72 -85.54 -58.17 79.48
CA VAL A 72 -84.87 -59.21 80.28
C VAL A 72 -84.78 -58.68 81.70
N VAL A 73 -85.53 -59.33 82.58
CA VAL A 73 -85.61 -59.05 84.01
C VAL A 73 -85.12 -60.28 84.77
N LEU A 74 -84.23 -60.09 85.74
CA LEU A 74 -83.87 -61.16 86.69
C LEU A 74 -84.47 -60.81 88.05
N ILE A 75 -85.07 -61.82 88.69
CA ILE A 75 -85.72 -61.68 90.00
C ILE A 75 -85.17 -62.69 91.00
N ASP A 76 -85.19 -62.29 92.27
CA ASP A 76 -85.13 -63.18 93.42
C ASP A 76 -86.54 -63.20 94.04
N GLY A 77 -87.32 -64.22 93.65
CA GLY A 77 -88.76 -64.35 93.92
C GLY A 77 -89.38 -65.49 93.10
N THR A 78 -90.67 -65.79 93.31
CA THR A 78 -91.37 -66.90 92.63
C THR A 78 -91.91 -66.54 91.25
N SER A 79 -92.39 -65.30 91.09
CA SER A 79 -92.95 -64.83 89.82
C SER A 79 -92.94 -63.31 89.74
N LEU A 80 -93.16 -62.81 88.52
CA LEU A 80 -93.19 -61.41 88.16
C LEU A 80 -94.50 -61.12 87.42
N THR A 81 -95.22 -60.05 87.76
CA THR A 81 -96.42 -59.60 87.04
C THR A 81 -96.35 -58.11 86.70
N VAL A 82 -97.07 -57.68 85.66
CA VAL A 82 -97.37 -56.27 85.34
C VAL A 82 -98.87 -56.19 85.08
N GLY A 83 -99.58 -55.29 85.76
CA GLY A 83 -101.04 -55.18 85.65
C GLY A 83 -101.80 -56.48 85.97
N GLY A 84 -101.22 -57.37 86.79
CA GLY A 84 -101.73 -58.72 87.06
C GLY A 84 -101.30 -59.80 86.06
N THR A 85 -100.80 -59.44 84.87
CA THR A 85 -100.35 -60.39 83.84
C THR A 85 -98.93 -60.89 84.12
N GLN A 86 -98.74 -62.21 84.13
CA GLN A 86 -97.43 -62.84 84.37
C GLN A 86 -96.40 -62.48 83.29
N GLN A 87 -95.19 -62.18 83.73
CA GLN A 87 -94.07 -61.74 82.91
C GLN A 87 -93.04 -62.85 82.76
N THR A 88 -92.70 -63.19 81.53
CA THR A 88 -91.61 -64.11 81.18
C THR A 88 -90.43 -63.28 80.66
N SER A 89 -89.28 -63.38 81.34
CA SER A 89 -88.08 -62.60 81.05
C SER A 89 -87.63 -62.72 79.59
N GLY A 90 -87.39 -61.60 78.93
CA GLY A 90 -87.04 -61.50 77.51
C GLY A 90 -88.17 -61.83 76.53
N VAL A 91 -89.34 -62.27 77.01
CA VAL A 91 -90.45 -62.75 76.17
C VAL A 91 -91.68 -61.87 76.28
N THR A 92 -92.16 -61.51 77.48
CA THR A 92 -93.35 -60.65 77.60
C THR A 92 -93.01 -59.21 77.23
N ALA A 93 -93.81 -58.63 76.34
CA ALA A 93 -93.66 -57.25 75.89
C ALA A 93 -94.50 -56.31 76.74
N ASN A 94 -94.00 -55.11 77.01
CA ASN A 94 -94.70 -54.04 77.73
C ASN A 94 -94.54 -52.71 76.99
N ASP A 95 -95.48 -51.80 77.21
CA ASP A 95 -95.45 -50.45 76.65
C ASP A 95 -94.80 -49.50 77.66
N PHE A 96 -93.61 -48.97 77.32
CA PHE A 96 -92.86 -48.03 78.16
C PHE A 96 -93.01 -46.56 77.71
N SER A 97 -94.07 -46.23 76.96
CA SER A 97 -94.42 -44.83 76.68
C SER A 97 -94.85 -44.07 77.95
N THR A 98 -95.27 -44.79 78.98
CA THR A 98 -95.39 -44.32 80.37
C THR A 98 -94.59 -45.25 81.30
N ALA A 99 -94.47 -44.88 82.58
CA ALA A 99 -93.77 -45.70 83.56
C ALA A 99 -94.52 -47.03 83.84
N VAL A 100 -93.80 -48.16 83.83
CA VAL A 100 -94.37 -49.51 83.96
C VAL A 100 -94.11 -50.07 85.35
N THR A 101 -95.16 -50.46 86.07
CA THR A 101 -95.04 -51.08 87.40
C THR A 101 -94.98 -52.61 87.31
N TYR A 102 -93.83 -53.16 87.68
CA TYR A 102 -93.60 -54.60 87.86
C TYR A 102 -93.84 -55.00 89.33
N THR A 103 -94.45 -56.16 89.56
CA THR A 103 -94.70 -56.72 90.90
C THR A 103 -94.03 -58.08 91.03
N VAL A 104 -93.10 -58.20 91.97
CA VAL A 104 -92.44 -59.47 92.33
C VAL A 104 -93.23 -60.15 93.46
N HIS A 105 -93.41 -61.46 93.35
CA HIS A 105 -94.08 -62.30 94.36
C HIS A 105 -93.07 -63.23 95.04
N ALA A 106 -93.29 -63.55 96.31
CA ALA A 106 -92.48 -64.46 97.11
C ALA A 106 -93.08 -65.89 97.20
N GLN A 107 -92.45 -66.79 97.97
CA GLN A 107 -93.03 -68.09 98.34
C GLN A 107 -94.00 -67.99 99.52
N ASP A 108 -93.87 -66.96 100.36
CA ASP A 108 -94.81 -66.64 101.45
C ASP A 108 -96.09 -65.92 100.98
N ASN A 109 -96.24 -65.73 99.66
CA ASN A 109 -97.30 -64.96 98.98
C ASN A 109 -97.28 -63.45 99.21
N SER A 110 -96.25 -62.90 99.85
CA SER A 110 -96.07 -61.45 99.94
C SER A 110 -95.50 -60.88 98.61
N THR A 111 -95.66 -59.57 98.40
CA THR A 111 -95.29 -58.89 97.14
C THR A 111 -94.42 -57.65 97.36
N ALA A 112 -93.80 -57.15 96.28
CA ALA A 112 -93.05 -55.90 96.20
C ALA A 112 -93.15 -55.31 94.79
N THR A 113 -93.12 -53.98 94.65
CA THR A 113 -93.35 -53.28 93.37
C THR A 113 -92.15 -52.44 92.92
N TYR A 114 -91.87 -52.43 91.63
CA TYR A 114 -90.79 -51.70 90.96
C TYR A 114 -91.34 -50.85 89.81
N THR A 115 -90.79 -49.65 89.58
CA THR A 115 -91.26 -48.70 88.55
C THR A 115 -90.19 -48.51 87.48
N VAL A 116 -90.50 -48.78 86.21
CA VAL A 116 -89.56 -48.66 85.08
C VAL A 116 -89.90 -47.49 84.17
N THR A 117 -88.92 -46.65 83.84
CA THR A 117 -89.05 -45.50 82.92
C THR A 117 -88.02 -45.57 81.78
N VAL A 118 -88.42 -45.26 80.54
CA VAL A 118 -87.55 -45.31 79.33
C VAL A 118 -87.61 -43.99 78.57
N THR A 119 -86.46 -43.46 78.13
CA THR A 119 -86.35 -42.16 77.42
C THR A 119 -85.25 -42.16 76.33
N THR A 120 -85.19 -41.14 75.46
CA THR A 120 -84.43 -41.16 74.19
C THR A 120 -83.36 -40.05 74.01
N SER A 121 -82.21 -40.34 73.37
CA SER A 121 -81.17 -39.34 73.02
C SER A 121 -80.49 -39.52 71.63
N SER A 122 -79.82 -38.47 71.11
CA SER A 122 -79.30 -38.34 69.74
C SER A 122 -77.81 -37.94 69.64
N SER A 123 -77.12 -38.40 68.59
CA SER A 123 -75.67 -38.30 68.39
C SER A 123 -75.20 -37.31 67.29
N LEU A 124 -76.12 -36.55 66.70
CA LEU A 124 -75.83 -35.58 65.61
C LEU A 124 -75.06 -34.34 66.12
N LYS A 125 -74.12 -33.83 65.31
CA LYS A 125 -73.13 -32.78 65.72
C LYS A 125 -72.39 -32.11 64.55
N ALA A 126 -73.03 -31.96 63.39
CA ALA A 126 -72.43 -31.30 62.22
C ALA A 126 -72.83 -29.83 62.10
N ILE A 127 -71.93 -28.99 61.56
CA ILE A 127 -72.28 -27.71 60.93
C ILE A 127 -72.64 -27.99 59.47
N THR A 128 -73.80 -27.53 59.02
CA THR A 128 -74.34 -27.77 57.67
C THR A 128 -74.36 -26.50 56.80
N TYR A 129 -74.26 -25.33 57.41
CA TYR A 129 -74.18 -24.03 56.74
C TYR A 129 -73.36 -23.06 57.58
N PHE A 130 -72.59 -22.19 56.93
CA PHE A 130 -71.82 -21.10 57.56
C PHE A 130 -71.57 -19.99 56.53
N SER A 131 -71.87 -18.73 56.86
CA SER A 131 -71.65 -17.57 55.99
C SER A 131 -71.61 -16.25 56.78
N PHE A 132 -71.25 -15.15 56.12
CA PHE A 132 -71.46 -13.79 56.62
C PHE A 132 -72.42 -13.04 55.68
N PRO A 133 -73.67 -12.75 56.07
CA PRO A 133 -74.61 -12.03 55.23
C PRO A 133 -74.08 -10.65 54.81
N ASN A 134 -74.44 -10.22 53.60
CA ASN A 134 -74.17 -8.88 53.04
C ASN A 134 -72.68 -8.48 52.86
N LEU A 135 -71.71 -9.26 53.35
CA LEU A 135 -70.28 -9.00 53.10
C LEU A 135 -69.83 -9.53 51.73
N GLY A 136 -70.51 -10.56 51.21
CA GLY A 136 -70.13 -11.24 49.97
C GLY A 136 -68.93 -12.18 50.15
N GLY A 137 -68.94 -13.29 49.43
CA GLY A 137 -67.90 -14.32 49.54
C GLY A 137 -68.46 -15.73 49.38
N VAL A 138 -67.62 -16.67 48.94
CA VAL A 138 -67.99 -18.09 48.85
C VAL A 138 -67.50 -18.78 50.13
N SER A 139 -68.42 -19.38 50.90
CA SER A 139 -68.06 -20.29 51.98
C SER A 139 -67.93 -21.72 51.46
N THR A 140 -66.82 -22.37 51.81
CA THR A 140 -66.58 -23.78 51.48
C THR A 140 -66.42 -24.57 52.77
N ILE A 141 -67.27 -25.60 52.96
CA ILE A 141 -67.14 -26.58 54.05
C ILE A 141 -66.48 -27.84 53.47
N SER A 142 -65.30 -28.20 53.97
CA SER A 142 -64.52 -29.35 53.52
C SER A 142 -64.09 -30.18 54.74
N GLY A 143 -64.85 -31.24 55.02
CA GLY A 143 -64.74 -32.00 56.26
C GLY A 143 -64.97 -31.08 57.47
N ASN A 144 -63.93 -30.93 58.30
CA ASN A 144 -63.96 -30.11 59.51
C ASN A 144 -63.42 -28.68 59.29
N ASN A 145 -63.04 -28.31 58.07
CA ASN A 145 -62.56 -26.96 57.76
C ASN A 145 -63.65 -26.15 57.04
N ILE A 146 -63.79 -24.88 57.42
CA ILE A 146 -64.68 -23.92 56.79
C ILE A 146 -63.84 -22.73 56.35
N THR A 147 -63.74 -22.48 55.05
CA THR A 147 -63.02 -21.32 54.49
C THR A 147 -64.00 -20.32 53.89
N ILE A 148 -63.79 -19.03 54.15
CA ILE A 148 -64.55 -17.93 53.55
C ILE A 148 -63.57 -16.87 53.04
N SER A 149 -63.69 -16.50 51.77
CA SER A 149 -62.98 -15.34 51.21
C SER A 149 -63.94 -14.15 51.11
N LEU A 150 -63.64 -13.08 51.85
CA LEU A 150 -64.38 -11.81 51.88
C LEU A 150 -63.62 -10.72 51.09
N PRO A 151 -64.28 -9.60 50.72
CA PRO A 151 -63.61 -8.49 50.04
C PRO A 151 -62.44 -7.91 50.86
N TYR A 152 -61.41 -7.43 50.15
CA TYR A 152 -60.29 -6.71 50.76
C TYR A 152 -60.76 -5.52 51.61
N GLY A 153 -60.10 -5.32 52.76
CA GLY A 153 -60.46 -4.28 53.72
C GLY A 153 -61.60 -4.64 54.67
N THR A 154 -62.23 -5.82 54.53
CA THR A 154 -63.22 -6.31 55.49
C THR A 154 -62.58 -6.47 56.87
N ASN A 155 -63.09 -5.74 57.88
CA ASN A 155 -62.61 -5.87 59.25
C ASN A 155 -63.03 -7.23 59.84
N ARG A 156 -62.06 -8.12 60.08
CA ARG A 156 -62.28 -9.47 60.59
C ARG A 156 -62.46 -9.56 62.12
N SER A 157 -62.21 -8.50 62.88
CA SER A 157 -62.12 -8.59 64.35
C SER A 157 -63.46 -8.70 65.11
N ASN A 158 -64.60 -8.49 64.44
CA ASN A 158 -65.92 -8.51 65.06
C ASN A 158 -67.01 -8.88 64.04
N LEU A 159 -66.89 -10.06 63.43
CA LEU A 159 -67.86 -10.55 62.43
C LEU A 159 -68.93 -11.43 63.08
N VAL A 160 -70.19 -11.25 62.67
CA VAL A 160 -71.34 -12.06 63.09
C VAL A 160 -71.69 -13.06 61.98
N PRO A 161 -71.44 -14.36 62.14
CA PRO A 161 -71.79 -15.37 61.14
C PRO A 161 -73.24 -15.83 61.25
N VAL A 162 -73.79 -16.27 60.13
CA VAL A 162 -75.00 -17.09 60.07
C VAL A 162 -74.58 -18.53 59.79
N PHE A 163 -74.95 -19.43 60.69
CA PHE A 163 -74.67 -20.85 60.58
C PHE A 163 -75.90 -21.72 60.89
N THR A 164 -75.80 -23.00 60.58
CA THR A 164 -76.79 -24.02 60.94
C THR A 164 -76.06 -25.28 61.41
N HIS A 165 -76.53 -25.89 62.49
CA HIS A 165 -76.01 -27.15 63.03
C HIS A 165 -77.15 -28.10 63.39
N ASN A 166 -76.83 -29.40 63.51
CA ASN A 166 -77.79 -30.42 63.95
C ASN A 166 -77.45 -31.06 65.31
N GLY A 167 -76.47 -30.52 66.04
CA GLY A 167 -76.22 -30.85 67.44
C GLY A 167 -77.08 -30.06 68.43
N SER A 168 -77.08 -30.50 69.69
CA SER A 168 -77.79 -29.91 70.83
C SER A 168 -77.24 -28.56 71.29
N GLY A 169 -76.04 -28.17 70.85
CA GLY A 169 -75.45 -26.87 71.15
C GLY A 169 -74.17 -26.63 70.35
N ILE A 170 -73.72 -25.38 70.32
CA ILE A 170 -72.50 -24.94 69.60
C ILE A 170 -71.79 -23.83 70.40
N ALA A 171 -70.46 -23.86 70.45
CA ALA A 171 -69.65 -22.94 71.24
C ALA A 171 -68.26 -22.67 70.61
N ILE A 172 -67.63 -21.56 70.99
CA ILE A 172 -66.18 -21.34 70.84
C ILE A 172 -65.60 -21.30 72.26
N GLY A 173 -64.72 -22.25 72.59
CA GLY A 173 -64.26 -22.44 73.96
C GLY A 173 -65.43 -22.70 74.91
N ALA A 174 -65.66 -21.79 75.86
CA ALA A 174 -66.81 -21.80 76.77
C ALA A 174 -68.00 -20.94 76.30
N THR A 175 -67.83 -20.12 75.25
CA THR A 175 -68.83 -19.14 74.80
C THR A 175 -69.80 -19.76 73.80
N ILE A 176 -71.05 -19.96 74.24
CA ILE A 176 -72.16 -20.43 73.38
C ILE A 176 -72.32 -19.48 72.18
N GLN A 177 -72.45 -20.06 70.98
CA GLN A 177 -72.60 -19.32 69.74
C GLN A 177 -74.06 -19.31 69.30
N VAL A 178 -74.59 -18.13 68.99
CA VAL A 178 -75.96 -17.95 68.49
C VAL A 178 -75.88 -17.39 67.07
N SER A 179 -76.47 -18.13 66.13
CA SER A 179 -76.46 -17.81 64.71
C SER A 179 -77.08 -16.42 64.45
N ASN A 180 -76.44 -15.61 63.61
CA ASN A 180 -76.80 -14.22 63.35
C ASN A 180 -76.72 -13.26 64.57
N VAL A 181 -76.08 -13.66 65.68
CA VAL A 181 -76.02 -12.84 66.91
C VAL A 181 -74.61 -12.74 67.50
N THR A 182 -73.90 -13.85 67.71
CA THR A 182 -72.60 -13.81 68.40
C THR A 182 -71.49 -13.35 67.46
N ALA A 183 -70.91 -12.18 67.74
CA ALA A 183 -69.74 -11.66 67.02
C ALA A 183 -68.44 -12.34 67.49
N ASN A 184 -67.50 -12.57 66.57
CA ASN A 184 -66.21 -13.17 66.86
C ASN A 184 -65.08 -12.54 66.03
N ASP A 185 -63.84 -12.66 66.51
CA ASP A 185 -62.63 -12.23 65.81
C ASP A 185 -62.10 -13.36 64.93
N PHE A 186 -62.12 -13.16 63.61
CA PHE A 186 -61.58 -14.07 62.58
C PHE A 186 -60.31 -13.53 61.93
N SER A 187 -59.56 -12.65 62.60
CA SER A 187 -58.21 -12.25 62.17
C SER A 187 -57.24 -13.44 62.12
N SER A 188 -57.50 -14.46 62.94
CA SER A 188 -56.90 -15.80 62.96
C SER A 188 -57.98 -16.89 62.84
N PRO A 189 -57.64 -18.17 62.56
CA PRO A 189 -58.63 -19.25 62.51
C PRO A 189 -59.35 -19.49 63.84
N VAL A 190 -60.66 -19.73 63.79
CA VAL A 190 -61.55 -19.85 64.96
C VAL A 190 -62.16 -21.25 65.04
N ILE A 191 -62.12 -21.89 66.21
CA ILE A 191 -62.61 -23.27 66.39
C ILE A 191 -64.02 -23.28 67.00
N TYR A 192 -65.00 -23.75 66.22
CA TYR A 192 -66.39 -23.99 66.65
C TYR A 192 -66.56 -25.45 67.07
N ARG A 193 -66.99 -25.69 68.30
CA ARG A 193 -67.38 -27.01 68.82
C ARG A 193 -68.89 -27.18 68.75
N VAL A 194 -69.37 -28.24 68.11
CA VAL A 194 -70.78 -28.67 68.13
C VAL A 194 -70.92 -29.89 69.04
N THR A 195 -71.88 -29.87 69.97
CA THR A 195 -72.14 -30.96 70.94
C THR A 195 -73.48 -31.62 70.65
N ALA A 196 -73.54 -32.95 70.71
CA ALA A 196 -74.74 -33.78 70.55
C ALA A 196 -75.53 -33.94 71.86
N GLN A 197 -76.71 -34.59 71.81
CA GLN A 197 -77.51 -34.89 73.02
C GLN A 197 -76.93 -36.07 73.82
N ASP A 198 -76.09 -36.91 73.21
CA ASP A 198 -75.28 -37.94 73.88
C ASP A 198 -73.96 -37.40 74.49
N ALA A 199 -73.80 -36.07 74.52
CA ALA A 199 -72.62 -35.32 74.97
C ALA A 199 -71.32 -35.54 74.14
N SER A 200 -71.35 -36.30 73.04
CA SER A 200 -70.23 -36.33 72.09
C SER A 200 -70.14 -35.01 71.30
N PHE A 201 -68.95 -34.65 70.79
CA PHE A 201 -68.73 -33.37 70.11
C PHE A 201 -67.87 -33.47 68.85
N GLN A 202 -67.92 -32.43 68.01
CA GLN A 202 -67.13 -32.26 66.79
C GLN A 202 -66.62 -30.81 66.71
N ASP A 203 -65.33 -30.65 66.44
CA ASP A 203 -64.69 -29.35 66.25
C ASP A 203 -64.56 -29.00 64.76
N TYR A 204 -64.77 -27.73 64.43
CA TYR A 204 -64.69 -27.14 63.09
C TYR A 204 -63.78 -25.91 63.10
N THR A 205 -62.78 -25.86 62.20
CA THR A 205 -61.88 -24.72 62.05
C THR A 205 -62.42 -23.76 60.98
N VAL A 206 -62.73 -22.53 61.36
CA VAL A 206 -63.22 -21.46 60.46
C VAL A 206 -62.10 -20.47 60.17
N THR A 207 -61.76 -20.29 58.89
CA THR A 207 -60.73 -19.36 58.42
C THR A 207 -61.34 -18.33 57.47
N VAL A 208 -61.10 -17.04 57.73
CA VAL A 208 -61.63 -15.92 56.95
C VAL A 208 -60.50 -15.13 56.32
N ASN A 209 -60.46 -15.11 54.99
CA ASN A 209 -59.45 -14.41 54.20
C ASN A 209 -60.02 -13.07 53.67
N ALA A 210 -59.17 -12.04 53.58
CA ALA A 210 -59.55 -10.69 53.14
C ALA A 210 -58.33 -9.95 52.56
N ASP A 211 -57.53 -10.66 51.78
CA ASP A 211 -56.19 -10.25 51.31
C ASP A 211 -56.23 -9.19 50.20
N ASN A 212 -55.15 -8.41 50.09
CA ASN A 212 -55.05 -7.29 49.16
C ASN A 212 -54.78 -7.76 47.70
N PRO A 213 -55.64 -7.42 46.72
CA PRO A 213 -55.45 -7.76 45.31
C PRO A 213 -54.53 -6.81 44.53
N THR A 214 -53.95 -5.77 45.13
CA THR A 214 -53.11 -4.80 44.39
C THR A 214 -51.76 -5.39 43.96
N LYS A 215 -51.37 -5.12 42.70
CA LYS A 215 -50.20 -5.70 42.02
C LYS A 215 -49.69 -4.80 40.87
N GLU A 216 -49.65 -3.50 41.14
CA GLU A 216 -49.20 -2.48 40.21
C GLU A 216 -47.76 -2.07 40.47
N ILE A 217 -47.01 -1.78 39.39
CA ILE A 217 -45.81 -0.94 39.46
C ILE A 217 -46.29 0.52 39.41
N LEU A 218 -45.93 1.32 40.41
CA LEU A 218 -46.35 2.72 40.58
C LEU A 218 -45.36 3.71 39.97
N SER A 219 -44.08 3.36 39.97
CA SER A 219 -42.99 4.10 39.34
C SER A 219 -41.86 3.15 38.97
N TYR A 220 -41.10 3.49 37.93
CA TYR A 220 -39.95 2.71 37.45
C TYR A 220 -38.95 3.63 36.74
N GLY A 221 -37.66 3.38 36.88
CA GLY A 221 -36.57 4.08 36.19
C GLY A 221 -35.20 3.47 36.51
N PHE A 222 -34.12 4.10 36.07
CA PHE A 222 -32.76 3.78 36.53
C PHE A 222 -31.84 5.00 36.38
N GLY A 223 -30.96 5.24 37.36
CA GLY A 223 -30.17 6.48 37.42
C GLY A 223 -31.08 7.71 37.45
N SER A 224 -30.90 8.62 36.48
CA SER A 224 -31.77 9.79 36.27
C SER A 224 -32.93 9.55 35.28
N TYR A 225 -33.00 8.39 34.64
CA TYR A 225 -33.97 8.10 33.59
C TYR A 225 -35.27 7.54 34.17
N VAL A 226 -36.38 8.26 33.98
CA VAL A 226 -37.72 7.87 34.44
C VAL A 226 -38.47 7.15 33.32
N GLY A 227 -39.02 5.97 33.62
CA GLY A 227 -39.84 5.21 32.69
C GLY A 227 -41.28 5.72 32.61
N ARG A 228 -41.78 5.89 31.39
CA ARG A 228 -43.19 6.17 31.14
C ARG A 228 -43.99 4.87 31.21
N LEU A 229 -44.85 4.76 32.22
CA LEU A 229 -45.83 3.69 32.36
C LEU A 229 -47.04 3.94 31.44
N SER A 230 -47.46 2.91 30.70
CA SER A 230 -48.69 2.89 29.90
C SER A 230 -49.32 1.50 29.97
N GLY A 231 -50.44 1.36 30.68
CA GLY A 231 -51.11 0.08 30.92
C GLY A 231 -50.21 -0.89 31.70
N ASN A 232 -49.66 -1.90 31.02
CA ASN A 232 -48.67 -2.84 31.55
C ASN A 232 -47.28 -2.72 30.90
N THR A 233 -47.05 -1.69 30.08
CA THR A 233 -45.76 -1.46 29.41
C THR A 233 -45.05 -0.26 30.03
N ILE A 234 -43.73 -0.35 30.20
CA ILE A 234 -42.87 0.71 30.72
C ILE A 234 -41.78 0.99 29.69
N THR A 235 -41.77 2.19 29.11
CA THR A 235 -40.74 2.62 28.16
C THR A 235 -39.78 3.61 28.82
N ILE A 236 -38.48 3.32 28.83
CA ILE A 236 -37.44 4.27 29.19
C ILE A 236 -36.67 4.67 27.94
N ASP A 237 -36.83 5.92 27.49
CA ASP A 237 -36.08 6.47 26.37
C ASP A 237 -34.75 7.06 26.89
N VAL A 238 -33.60 6.64 26.35
CA VAL A 238 -32.27 7.05 26.83
C VAL A 238 -31.34 7.49 25.68
N PRO A 239 -30.38 8.42 25.91
CA PRO A 239 -29.42 8.86 24.89
C PRO A 239 -28.58 7.73 24.28
N PHE A 240 -28.10 7.94 23.05
CA PHE A 240 -27.11 7.07 22.42
C PHE A 240 -25.89 6.84 23.34
N GLY A 241 -25.37 5.61 23.36
CA GLY A 241 -24.25 5.22 24.21
C GLY A 241 -24.59 4.99 25.69
N THR A 242 -25.84 5.20 26.12
CA THR A 242 -26.28 4.83 27.48
C THR A 242 -26.16 3.32 27.65
N ASN A 243 -25.37 2.86 28.62
CA ASN A 243 -25.31 1.45 28.95
C ASN A 243 -26.61 0.99 29.63
N VAL A 244 -27.34 0.11 28.97
CA VAL A 244 -28.56 -0.55 29.48
C VAL A 244 -28.31 -1.95 30.05
N ILE A 245 -27.06 -2.44 30.00
CA ILE A 245 -26.64 -3.73 30.53
C ILE A 245 -26.19 -3.55 31.99
N ASN A 246 -26.70 -4.38 32.89
CA ASN A 246 -26.44 -4.33 34.34
C ASN A 246 -26.85 -3.01 35.01
N VAL A 247 -27.92 -2.36 34.53
CA VAL A 247 -28.52 -1.21 35.22
C VAL A 247 -29.18 -1.65 36.53
N THR A 248 -29.20 -0.77 37.53
CA THR A 248 -29.89 -1.03 38.80
C THR A 248 -31.23 -0.29 38.80
N PRO A 249 -32.39 -0.96 38.64
CA PRO A 249 -33.67 -0.28 38.51
C PRO A 249 -34.18 0.28 39.83
N ILE A 250 -34.76 1.48 39.78
CA ILE A 250 -35.43 2.14 40.89
C ILE A 250 -36.93 2.09 40.59
N PHE A 251 -37.71 1.42 41.44
CA PHE A 251 -39.15 1.25 41.27
C PHE A 251 -39.92 1.24 42.60
N GLN A 252 -41.23 1.42 42.50
CA GLN A 252 -42.20 1.24 43.59
C GLN A 252 -43.34 0.34 43.10
N HIS A 253 -43.86 -0.53 43.98
CA HIS A 253 -45.03 -1.38 43.69
C HIS A 253 -45.94 -1.50 44.92
N ASN A 254 -47.19 -1.92 44.70
CA ASN A 254 -48.16 -2.20 45.78
C ASN A 254 -48.56 -3.69 45.91
N GLY A 255 -47.86 -4.59 45.19
CA GLY A 255 -47.86 -6.03 45.49
C GLY A 255 -46.86 -6.41 46.58
N ILE A 256 -46.94 -7.67 47.06
CA ILE A 256 -46.07 -8.24 48.11
C ILE A 256 -44.67 -8.64 47.59
N SER A 257 -44.51 -8.87 46.28
CA SER A 257 -43.21 -9.15 45.68
C SER A 257 -43.21 -8.85 44.18
N ILE A 258 -42.01 -8.69 43.61
CA ILE A 258 -41.78 -8.48 42.18
C ILE A 258 -40.60 -9.34 41.70
N LYS A 259 -40.73 -9.97 40.52
CA LYS A 259 -39.78 -10.97 40.01
C LYS A 259 -39.54 -10.84 38.50
N ILE A 260 -38.36 -11.23 38.04
CA ILE A 260 -38.07 -11.54 36.62
C ILE A 260 -37.65 -13.02 36.58
N ASN A 261 -38.26 -13.85 35.74
CA ASN A 261 -37.89 -15.27 35.60
C ASN A 261 -37.77 -16.00 36.96
N SER A 262 -38.74 -15.79 37.86
CA SER A 262 -38.77 -16.23 39.27
C SER A 262 -37.73 -15.63 40.23
N VAL A 263 -36.72 -14.89 39.75
CA VAL A 263 -35.72 -14.18 40.57
C VAL A 263 -36.33 -12.89 41.15
N ALA A 264 -36.34 -12.76 42.47
CA ALA A 264 -36.80 -11.56 43.17
C ALA A 264 -35.98 -10.33 42.79
N GLN A 265 -36.65 -9.21 42.52
CA GLN A 265 -36.02 -7.93 42.22
C GLN A 265 -36.15 -6.98 43.41
N VAL A 266 -35.04 -6.35 43.80
CA VAL A 266 -34.97 -5.39 44.90
C VAL A 266 -34.67 -4.02 44.31
N SER A 267 -35.57 -3.06 44.56
CA SER A 267 -35.47 -1.68 44.09
C SER A 267 -34.15 -1.04 44.53
N ASN A 268 -33.46 -0.40 43.59
CA ASN A 268 -32.13 0.19 43.75
C ASN A 268 -31.04 -0.79 44.24
N SER A 269 -31.18 -2.10 44.01
CA SER A 269 -30.19 -3.11 44.42
C SER A 269 -29.94 -4.21 43.38
N THR A 270 -30.97 -4.81 42.79
CA THR A 270 -30.77 -5.89 41.79
C THR A 270 -30.35 -5.29 40.44
N GLN A 271 -29.26 -5.82 39.87
CA GLN A 271 -28.84 -5.46 38.50
C GLN A 271 -29.64 -6.24 37.45
N VAL A 272 -30.01 -5.56 36.38
CA VAL A 272 -30.80 -6.09 35.27
C VAL A 272 -30.19 -5.62 33.94
N ASP A 273 -30.08 -6.53 32.99
CA ASP A 273 -29.83 -6.18 31.59
C ASP A 273 -31.16 -5.74 30.94
N LEU A 274 -31.21 -4.56 30.32
CA LEU A 274 -32.37 -4.06 29.56
C LEU A 274 -32.06 -3.91 28.05
N SER A 275 -31.02 -4.57 27.53
CA SER A 275 -30.74 -4.66 26.09
C SER A 275 -31.86 -5.36 25.29
N THR A 276 -32.71 -6.10 25.99
CA THR A 276 -33.92 -6.76 25.48
C THR A 276 -35.06 -6.56 26.48
N PRO A 277 -36.33 -6.47 26.04
CA PRO A 277 -37.46 -6.26 26.94
C PRO A 277 -37.54 -7.32 28.04
N LYS A 278 -37.75 -6.90 29.30
CA LYS A 278 -37.86 -7.80 30.45
C LYS A 278 -39.25 -7.74 31.07
N VAL A 279 -39.78 -8.89 31.44
CA VAL A 279 -41.09 -9.03 32.10
C VAL A 279 -40.89 -9.08 33.61
N TYR A 280 -41.55 -8.15 34.29
CA TYR A 280 -41.62 -8.05 35.75
C TYR A 280 -42.98 -8.54 36.23
N THR A 281 -43.02 -9.70 36.87
CA THR A 281 -44.21 -10.26 37.50
C THR A 281 -44.36 -9.69 38.91
N VAL A 282 -45.41 -8.91 39.16
CA VAL A 282 -45.81 -8.45 40.49
C VAL A 282 -46.83 -9.42 41.07
N THR A 283 -46.65 -9.85 42.33
CA THR A 283 -47.58 -10.71 43.06
C THR A 283 -48.37 -9.90 44.10
N ALA A 284 -49.70 -10.03 44.13
CA ALA A 284 -50.58 -9.49 45.16
C ALA A 284 -50.62 -10.40 46.41
N GLN A 285 -51.21 -9.91 47.51
CA GLN A 285 -51.33 -10.67 48.76
C GLN A 285 -52.32 -11.84 48.63
N ASP A 286 -53.33 -11.72 47.76
CA ASP A 286 -54.26 -12.79 47.39
C ASP A 286 -53.63 -13.91 46.52
N GLY A 287 -52.33 -13.79 46.21
CA GLY A 287 -51.58 -14.73 45.37
C GLY A 287 -51.73 -14.52 43.86
N THR A 288 -52.58 -13.60 43.41
CA THR A 288 -52.73 -13.28 41.99
C THR A 288 -51.54 -12.47 41.47
N THR A 289 -51.22 -12.59 40.18
CA THR A 289 -50.07 -11.93 39.55
C THR A 289 -50.47 -10.98 38.43
N ARG A 290 -49.58 -10.04 38.12
CA ARG A 290 -49.66 -9.17 36.93
C ARG A 290 -48.26 -8.92 36.37
N ASP A 291 -48.12 -9.08 35.06
CA ASP A 291 -46.87 -8.87 34.35
C ASP A 291 -46.77 -7.46 33.77
N PHE A 292 -45.58 -6.87 33.88
CA PHE A 292 -45.21 -5.59 33.28
C PHE A 292 -44.00 -5.74 32.36
N THR A 293 -44.09 -5.28 31.12
CA THR A 293 -42.98 -5.34 30.16
C THR A 293 -42.19 -4.04 30.20
N VAL A 294 -40.93 -4.11 30.60
CA VAL A 294 -39.98 -2.99 30.62
C VAL A 294 -39.10 -3.04 29.37
N THR A 295 -39.02 -1.93 28.63
CA THR A 295 -38.16 -1.75 27.46
C THR A 295 -37.33 -0.47 27.59
N ALA A 296 -36.02 -0.56 27.39
CA ALA A 296 -35.13 0.59 27.27
C ALA A 296 -34.84 0.90 25.79
N ASN A 297 -35.27 2.07 25.31
CA ASN A 297 -35.03 2.53 23.95
C ASN A 297 -33.75 3.38 23.93
N VAL A 298 -32.65 2.81 23.44
CA VAL A 298 -31.39 3.57 23.26
C VAL A 298 -31.46 4.38 21.97
N GLY A 299 -31.24 5.68 22.07
CA GLY A 299 -31.19 6.59 20.94
C GLY A 299 -30.11 6.21 19.92
N LEU A 300 -30.33 6.55 18.66
CA LEU A 300 -29.42 6.23 17.56
C LEU A 300 -28.23 7.22 17.54
N ASN A 301 -27.07 6.76 17.06
CA ASN A 301 -25.91 7.65 16.83
C ASN A 301 -26.26 8.70 15.77
N THR A 302 -26.04 9.97 16.10
CA THR A 302 -26.31 11.14 15.23
C THR A 302 -25.02 11.81 14.73
N SER A 303 -23.83 11.34 15.11
CA SER A 303 -22.54 11.90 14.70
C SER A 303 -22.21 11.56 13.25
N LYS A 304 -21.68 12.54 12.50
CA LYS A 304 -21.51 12.47 11.03
C LYS A 304 -20.18 13.03 10.53
N GLU A 305 -19.17 13.09 11.39
CA GLU A 305 -17.93 13.77 11.09
C GLU A 305 -16.96 12.89 10.29
N ILE A 306 -16.18 13.52 9.40
CA ILE A 306 -14.88 13.00 8.98
C ILE A 306 -13.82 13.60 9.91
N THR A 307 -13.07 12.76 10.61
CA THR A 307 -12.13 13.18 11.67
C THR A 307 -10.66 13.11 11.23
N SER A 308 -10.37 12.46 10.11
CA SER A 308 -9.07 12.54 9.41
C SER A 308 -9.26 12.27 7.92
N TYR A 309 -8.36 12.79 7.09
CA TYR A 309 -8.33 12.53 5.65
C TYR A 309 -6.89 12.60 5.13
N SER A 310 -6.52 11.74 4.18
CA SER A 310 -5.17 11.67 3.60
C SER A 310 -5.17 10.90 2.28
N ILE A 311 -4.11 11.07 1.48
CA ILE A 311 -3.81 10.27 0.28
C ILE A 311 -2.38 9.72 0.47
N PRO A 312 -2.22 8.56 1.16
CA PRO A 312 -0.92 8.11 1.64
C PRO A 312 0.11 7.83 0.54
N SER A 313 -0.34 7.42 -0.65
CA SER A 313 0.53 7.20 -1.82
C SER A 313 1.26 8.45 -2.32
N LEU A 314 0.83 9.64 -1.87
CA LEU A 314 1.42 10.94 -2.19
C LEU A 314 2.01 11.64 -0.95
N ASN A 315 2.03 10.97 0.22
CA ASN A 315 2.29 11.55 1.54
C ASN A 315 1.42 12.80 1.88
N ALA A 316 0.27 12.96 1.22
CA ALA A 316 -0.56 14.15 1.32
C ALA A 316 -1.61 14.01 2.44
N VAL A 317 -1.67 15.00 3.33
CA VAL A 317 -2.65 15.07 4.44
C VAL A 317 -3.73 16.10 4.10
N GLY A 318 -5.00 15.77 4.38
CA GLY A 318 -6.13 16.67 4.19
C GLY A 318 -6.34 17.59 5.38
N ILE A 319 -6.35 18.89 5.13
CA ILE A 319 -6.72 19.92 6.11
C ILE A 319 -8.25 20.00 6.15
N ILE A 320 -8.84 19.61 7.27
CA ILE A 320 -10.29 19.65 7.49
C ILE A 320 -10.65 21.01 8.13
N SER A 321 -11.56 21.75 7.51
CA SER A 321 -12.06 23.04 8.00
C SER A 321 -13.59 23.08 7.82
N GLY A 322 -14.32 22.85 8.92
CA GLY A 322 -15.76 22.63 8.88
C GLY A 322 -16.12 21.43 7.98
N ASN A 323 -16.90 21.69 6.92
CA ASN A 323 -17.31 20.69 5.93
C ASN A 323 -16.42 20.66 4.67
N ASN A 324 -15.28 21.37 4.67
CA ASN A 324 -14.33 21.37 3.55
C ASN A 324 -13.05 20.63 3.92
N ILE A 325 -12.52 19.86 2.97
CA ILE A 325 -11.25 19.13 3.12
C ILE A 325 -10.34 19.53 1.96
N ALA A 326 -9.24 20.23 2.26
CA ALA A 326 -8.26 20.62 1.26
C ALA A 326 -7.03 19.69 1.33
N VAL A 327 -6.67 19.07 0.22
CA VAL A 327 -5.47 18.22 0.10
C VAL A 327 -4.54 18.83 -0.94
N ASN A 328 -3.32 19.18 -0.56
CA ASN A 328 -2.31 19.66 -1.52
C ASN A 328 -1.44 18.47 -1.95
N VAL A 329 -1.19 18.34 -3.27
CA VAL A 329 -0.40 17.24 -3.86
C VAL A 329 0.70 17.79 -4.80
N PRO A 330 1.80 17.03 -5.02
CA PRO A 330 2.92 17.49 -5.86
C PRO A 330 2.51 17.86 -7.29
N HIS A 331 3.30 18.70 -7.95
CA HIS A 331 3.13 19.02 -9.37
C HIS A 331 3.12 17.74 -10.23
N GLY A 332 2.34 17.73 -11.32
CA GLY A 332 2.18 16.58 -12.21
C GLY A 332 1.35 15.42 -11.65
N THR A 333 0.84 15.50 -10.41
CA THR A 333 -0.02 14.46 -9.82
C THR A 333 -1.28 14.22 -10.67
N ASN A 334 -1.46 12.99 -11.14
CA ASN A 334 -2.70 12.58 -11.80
C ASN A 334 -3.82 12.36 -10.76
N VAL A 335 -4.70 13.35 -10.61
CA VAL A 335 -5.81 13.35 -9.64
C VAL A 335 -7.03 12.53 -10.06
N SER A 336 -7.01 11.87 -11.23
CA SER A 336 -8.19 11.20 -11.79
C SER A 336 -8.60 9.88 -11.11
N ASN A 337 -7.72 9.29 -10.29
CA ASN A 337 -7.95 7.98 -9.66
C ASN A 337 -7.14 7.82 -8.35
N LEU A 338 -7.45 8.64 -7.34
CA LEU A 338 -6.73 8.62 -6.05
C LEU A 338 -7.53 7.87 -4.97
N ILE A 339 -6.84 7.01 -4.22
CA ILE A 339 -7.38 6.29 -3.05
C ILE A 339 -7.05 7.08 -1.78
N ALA A 340 -8.08 7.42 -1.00
CA ALA A 340 -7.94 8.17 0.24
C ALA A 340 -8.11 7.29 1.49
N VAL A 341 -7.39 7.61 2.56
CA VAL A 341 -7.57 7.05 3.90
C VAL A 341 -8.16 8.13 4.81
N PHE A 342 -9.31 7.83 5.41
CA PHE A 342 -10.09 8.71 6.26
C PHE A 342 -10.70 7.96 7.47
N SER A 343 -10.91 8.70 8.57
CA SER A 343 -11.66 8.26 9.76
C SER A 343 -12.99 9.00 9.87
N ARG A 344 -14.03 8.36 10.42
CA ARG A 344 -15.40 8.91 10.47
C ARG A 344 -16.22 8.42 11.66
N THR A 345 -17.14 9.26 12.15
CA THR A 345 -18.02 8.96 13.31
C THR A 345 -19.43 8.49 12.94
N GLY A 346 -19.82 8.64 11.67
CA GLY A 346 -21.07 8.09 11.12
C GLY A 346 -21.03 6.58 10.87
N SER A 347 -22.16 6.01 10.42
CA SER A 347 -22.36 4.59 10.11
C SER A 347 -21.80 4.19 8.73
N SER A 348 -21.85 5.09 7.74
CA SER A 348 -21.28 4.90 6.39
C SER A 348 -20.81 6.21 5.76
N VAL A 349 -20.12 6.12 4.62
CA VAL A 349 -19.75 7.26 3.77
C VAL A 349 -19.94 6.88 2.31
N ALA A 350 -20.46 7.76 1.47
CA ALA A 350 -20.66 7.57 0.04
C ALA A 350 -20.20 8.77 -0.79
N VAL A 351 -19.90 8.57 -2.07
CA VAL A 351 -19.75 9.63 -3.09
C VAL A 351 -20.77 9.33 -4.18
N GLY A 352 -21.76 10.22 -4.33
CA GLY A 352 -22.97 9.90 -5.11
C GLY A 352 -23.66 8.65 -4.56
N ALA A 353 -23.86 7.64 -5.41
CA ALA A 353 -24.39 6.34 -5.00
C ALA A 353 -23.32 5.32 -4.54
N THR A 354 -22.04 5.65 -4.63
CA THR A 354 -20.93 4.70 -4.41
C THR A 354 -20.41 4.77 -2.98
N ASN A 355 -20.64 3.70 -2.20
CA ASN A 355 -20.09 3.54 -0.86
C ASN A 355 -18.55 3.60 -0.86
N GLN A 356 -18.00 4.31 0.11
CA GLN A 356 -16.57 4.59 0.25
C GLN A 356 -15.94 3.71 1.33
N VAL A 357 -14.96 2.90 0.94
CA VAL A 357 -14.12 2.12 1.84
C VAL A 357 -12.79 2.83 1.98
N SER A 358 -12.48 3.28 3.20
CA SER A 358 -11.25 3.98 3.55
C SER A 358 -10.03 3.12 3.20
N GLY A 359 -9.09 3.67 2.43
CA GLY A 359 -7.91 2.95 1.93
C GLY A 359 -8.20 1.96 0.81
N THR A 360 -9.37 2.00 0.15
CA THR A 360 -9.70 1.09 -0.96
C THR A 360 -10.44 1.75 -2.12
N THR A 361 -11.47 2.57 -1.86
CA THR A 361 -12.23 3.20 -2.94
C THR A 361 -11.44 4.37 -3.54
N ALA A 362 -11.15 4.28 -4.85
CA ALA A 362 -10.54 5.35 -5.62
C ALA A 362 -11.60 6.33 -6.14
N ASN A 363 -11.25 7.62 -6.21
CA ASN A 363 -12.13 8.68 -6.70
C ASN A 363 -11.37 9.62 -7.65
N ASN A 364 -12.12 10.30 -8.52
CA ASN A 364 -11.62 11.31 -9.44
C ASN A 364 -11.78 12.71 -8.84
N PHE A 365 -10.65 13.39 -8.58
CA PHE A 365 -10.61 14.73 -8.01
C PHE A 365 -10.24 15.83 -9.02
N THR A 366 -10.47 15.63 -10.33
CA THR A 366 -10.38 16.72 -11.33
C THR A 366 -11.42 17.82 -11.11
N ALA A 367 -12.42 17.56 -10.26
CA ALA A 367 -13.33 18.54 -9.67
C ALA A 367 -13.53 18.19 -8.18
N PRO A 368 -14.02 19.12 -7.33
CA PRO A 368 -14.28 18.84 -5.92
C PRO A 368 -15.28 17.69 -5.73
N VAL A 369 -14.96 16.74 -4.84
CA VAL A 369 -15.72 15.51 -4.62
C VAL A 369 -16.51 15.62 -3.32
N VAL A 370 -17.82 15.35 -3.36
CA VAL A 370 -18.69 15.39 -2.18
C VAL A 370 -18.80 14.00 -1.55
N TYR A 371 -18.26 13.88 -0.33
CA TYR A 371 -18.38 12.71 0.54
C TYR A 371 -19.57 12.91 1.49
N THR A 372 -20.63 12.13 1.31
CA THR A 372 -21.81 12.12 2.18
C THR A 372 -21.58 11.11 3.31
N VAL A 373 -21.40 11.59 4.54
CA VAL A 373 -21.40 10.76 5.75
C VAL A 373 -22.84 10.56 6.21
N THR A 374 -23.23 9.33 6.46
CA THR A 374 -24.55 8.95 7.01
C THR A 374 -24.38 8.50 8.45
N ALA A 375 -25.29 8.89 9.34
CA ALA A 375 -25.35 8.45 10.74
C ALA A 375 -26.27 7.24 10.93
N THR A 376 -26.36 6.69 12.14
CA THR A 376 -27.23 5.54 12.43
C THR A 376 -28.71 5.97 12.54
N ASP A 377 -28.96 7.24 12.82
CA ASP A 377 -30.30 7.88 12.71
C ASP A 377 -30.74 8.18 11.26
N ALA A 378 -29.97 7.72 10.26
CA ALA A 378 -30.13 8.01 8.83
C ALA A 378 -30.03 9.49 8.41
N SER A 379 -29.63 10.40 9.32
CA SER A 379 -29.26 11.77 8.94
C SER A 379 -27.91 11.81 8.20
N THR A 380 -27.70 12.84 7.38
CA THR A 380 -26.53 12.94 6.48
C THR A 380 -25.80 14.28 6.61
N GLN A 381 -24.48 14.28 6.34
CA GLN A 381 -23.64 15.48 6.29
C GLN A 381 -22.65 15.36 5.13
N ASN A 382 -22.53 16.44 4.35
CA ASN A 382 -21.69 16.46 3.16
C ASN A 382 -20.35 17.14 3.46
N TYR A 383 -19.26 16.48 3.08
CA TYR A 383 -17.90 17.00 3.09
C TYR A 383 -17.39 17.20 1.67
N THR A 384 -16.97 18.40 1.32
CA THR A 384 -16.40 18.70 -0.01
C THR A 384 -14.89 18.58 0.04
N VAL A 385 -14.35 17.57 -0.64
CA VAL A 385 -12.91 17.33 -0.79
C VAL A 385 -12.39 18.00 -2.06
N THR A 386 -11.42 18.90 -1.93
CA THR A 386 -10.71 19.52 -3.05
C THR A 386 -9.24 19.08 -3.01
N VAL A 387 -8.74 18.57 -4.14
CA VAL A 387 -7.32 18.24 -4.30
C VAL A 387 -6.65 19.32 -5.15
N ASN A 388 -5.70 20.04 -4.56
CA ASN A 388 -4.94 21.09 -5.23
C ASN A 388 -3.60 20.52 -5.71
N VAL A 389 -3.40 20.45 -7.02
CA VAL A 389 -2.09 20.12 -7.61
C VAL A 389 -1.20 21.36 -7.54
N ALA A 390 0.01 21.23 -7.01
CA ALA A 390 0.98 22.31 -7.00
C ALA A 390 1.33 22.74 -8.44
N ALA A 391 1.53 24.05 -8.66
CA ALA A 391 2.02 24.56 -9.93
C ALA A 391 3.48 24.15 -10.17
N VAL A 392 3.94 24.20 -11.42
CA VAL A 392 5.34 23.91 -11.77
C VAL A 392 6.27 25.00 -11.22
N ASP A 393 7.35 24.57 -10.57
CA ASP A 393 8.39 25.41 -9.98
C ASP A 393 9.73 25.35 -10.74
N ASP A 394 9.77 24.76 -11.94
CA ASP A 394 10.97 24.77 -12.79
C ASP A 394 11.34 26.19 -13.25
N LYS A 395 12.63 26.54 -13.10
CA LYS A 395 13.19 27.88 -13.34
C LYS A 395 14.55 27.85 -14.05
N SER A 396 14.88 26.76 -14.75
CA SER A 396 16.17 26.59 -15.43
C SER A 396 16.33 27.51 -16.63
N ILE A 397 17.57 27.91 -16.93
CA ILE A 397 18.01 28.32 -18.28
C ILE A 397 18.87 27.19 -18.84
N GLU A 398 18.54 26.70 -20.03
CA GLU A 398 19.23 25.57 -20.67
C GLU A 398 20.15 26.03 -21.82
N LEU A 399 19.71 27.05 -22.56
CA LEU A 399 20.47 27.70 -23.63
C LEU A 399 20.54 29.20 -23.35
N PHE A 400 21.70 29.81 -23.56
CA PHE A 400 21.86 31.26 -23.59
C PHE A 400 22.91 31.64 -24.63
N THR A 401 22.57 32.46 -25.63
CA THR A 401 23.44 32.78 -26.77
C THR A 401 23.28 34.23 -27.22
N PHE A 402 24.31 34.75 -27.88
CA PHE A 402 24.32 36.05 -28.53
C PHE A 402 24.54 35.83 -30.02
N THR A 403 23.51 35.36 -30.71
CA THR A 403 23.58 34.85 -32.09
C THR A 403 24.22 35.86 -33.05
N ALA A 404 23.85 37.14 -32.95
CA ALA A 404 24.41 38.22 -33.77
C ALA A 404 25.88 38.59 -33.46
N ALA A 405 26.39 38.21 -32.27
CA ALA A 405 27.78 38.38 -31.87
C ALA A 405 28.62 37.09 -32.01
N GLY A 406 28.02 36.00 -32.51
CA GLY A 406 28.70 34.71 -32.69
C GLY A 406 29.12 34.01 -31.39
N ALA A 407 28.52 34.36 -30.25
CA ALA A 407 28.94 33.87 -28.93
C ALA A 407 27.87 33.00 -28.25
N THR A 408 28.32 31.96 -27.54
CA THR A 408 27.50 31.07 -26.71
C THR A 408 27.85 31.26 -25.24
N GLY A 409 26.83 31.31 -24.37
CA GLY A 409 26.98 31.37 -22.93
C GLY A 409 27.05 29.98 -22.31
N THR A 410 28.08 29.75 -21.50
CA THR A 410 28.19 28.57 -20.65
C THR A 410 27.43 28.82 -19.36
N VAL A 411 26.41 28.01 -19.08
CA VAL A 411 25.62 28.03 -17.84
C VAL A 411 26.35 27.18 -16.78
N SER A 412 26.54 27.73 -15.57
CA SER A 412 27.18 27.06 -14.45
C SER A 412 26.54 27.53 -13.14
N GLY A 413 25.62 26.73 -12.60
CA GLY A 413 24.76 27.15 -11.48
C GLY A 413 23.95 28.39 -11.86
N THR A 414 24.04 29.45 -11.04
CA THR A 414 23.42 30.76 -11.31
C THR A 414 24.22 31.63 -12.29
N GLN A 415 25.40 31.22 -12.72
CA GLN A 415 26.27 32.06 -13.56
C GLN A 415 26.15 31.68 -15.04
N ILE A 416 26.11 32.69 -15.91
CA ILE A 416 26.18 32.52 -17.36
C ILE A 416 27.35 33.37 -17.87
N ALA A 417 28.36 32.72 -18.44
CA ALA A 417 29.55 33.39 -18.95
C ALA A 417 29.68 33.21 -20.46
N ALA A 418 29.83 34.30 -21.20
CA ALA A 418 30.12 34.29 -22.64
C ALA A 418 31.26 35.24 -22.99
N THR A 419 32.07 34.85 -23.98
CA THR A 419 33.10 35.70 -24.58
C THR A 419 32.65 36.15 -25.96
N VAL A 420 32.55 37.45 -26.19
CA VAL A 420 32.22 38.04 -27.50
C VAL A 420 33.49 38.51 -28.23
N PRO A 421 33.51 38.58 -29.57
CA PRO A 421 34.66 39.05 -30.35
C PRO A 421 35.13 40.45 -29.96
N TYR A 422 36.43 40.74 -30.19
CA TYR A 422 37.00 42.08 -30.01
C TYR A 422 36.20 43.13 -30.82
N GLY A 423 35.96 44.29 -30.21
CA GLY A 423 35.18 45.38 -30.81
C GLY A 423 33.65 45.20 -30.75
N THR A 424 33.14 44.10 -30.18
CA THR A 424 31.68 43.93 -29.99
C THR A 424 31.12 45.01 -29.05
N ASN A 425 30.11 45.76 -29.52
CA ASN A 425 29.41 46.73 -28.67
C ASN A 425 28.44 46.01 -27.72
N VAL A 426 28.86 45.83 -26.46
CA VAL A 426 28.07 45.16 -25.41
C VAL A 426 26.95 46.01 -24.80
N SER A 427 26.80 47.29 -25.19
CA SER A 427 25.83 48.20 -24.57
C SER A 427 24.36 47.96 -24.93
N ASN A 428 24.09 47.20 -26.00
CA ASN A 428 22.74 46.96 -26.51
C ASN A 428 22.66 45.61 -27.27
N LEU A 429 23.01 44.52 -26.60
CA LEU A 429 23.01 43.17 -27.19
C LEU A 429 21.69 42.43 -26.92
N ILE A 430 21.19 41.75 -27.94
CA ILE A 430 20.05 40.84 -27.85
C ILE A 430 20.56 39.43 -27.55
N ALA A 431 19.93 38.76 -26.57
CA ALA A 431 20.23 37.38 -26.22
C ALA A 431 19.09 36.44 -26.65
N THR A 432 19.46 35.27 -27.17
CA THR A 432 18.56 34.16 -27.50
C THR A 432 18.77 33.05 -26.47
N PHE A 433 17.74 32.78 -25.68
CA PHE A 433 17.75 31.84 -24.56
C PHE A 433 16.54 30.88 -24.56
N SER A 434 16.66 29.75 -23.87
CA SER A 434 15.54 28.87 -23.51
C SER A 434 15.44 28.75 -21.98
N THR A 435 14.22 28.64 -21.48
CA THR A 435 13.93 28.47 -20.05
C THR A 435 12.70 27.60 -19.84
N THR A 436 12.62 26.96 -18.68
CA THR A 436 11.44 26.23 -18.19
C THR A 436 10.46 27.11 -17.40
N GLY A 437 10.88 28.30 -16.94
CA GLY A 437 10.01 29.25 -16.26
C GLY A 437 9.04 29.97 -17.19
N MET A 438 7.95 30.50 -16.64
CA MET A 438 6.89 31.16 -17.43
C MET A 438 7.28 32.57 -17.90
N VAL A 439 8.01 33.33 -17.09
CA VAL A 439 8.37 34.73 -17.39
C VAL A 439 9.82 34.99 -17.06
N VAL A 440 10.52 35.70 -17.96
CA VAL A 440 11.90 36.16 -17.76
C VAL A 440 11.89 37.68 -17.63
N LYS A 441 12.59 38.23 -16.64
CA LYS A 441 12.67 39.68 -16.36
C LYS A 441 14.11 40.11 -16.12
N VAL A 442 14.47 41.30 -16.61
CA VAL A 442 15.70 42.01 -16.22
C VAL A 442 15.26 43.37 -15.69
N ASN A 443 15.70 43.73 -14.47
CA ASN A 443 15.28 44.97 -13.78
C ASN A 443 13.75 45.21 -13.78
N GLY A 444 12.98 44.11 -13.67
CA GLY A 444 11.50 44.13 -13.72
C GLY A 444 10.87 44.15 -15.12
N VAL A 445 11.65 44.42 -16.18
CA VAL A 445 11.17 44.45 -17.57
C VAL A 445 11.19 43.04 -18.17
N THR A 446 10.05 42.58 -18.69
CA THR A 446 9.91 41.27 -19.35
C THR A 446 10.84 41.14 -20.56
N GLN A 447 11.51 40.00 -20.68
CA GLN A 447 12.46 39.66 -21.73
C GLN A 447 11.85 38.68 -22.71
N THR A 448 11.89 39.02 -24.00
CA THR A 448 11.53 38.12 -25.10
C THR A 448 12.82 37.60 -25.74
N SER A 449 12.99 36.28 -25.72
CA SER A 449 14.15 35.60 -26.29
C SER A 449 14.35 35.96 -27.77
N GLY A 450 15.58 36.33 -28.14
CA GLY A 450 15.91 36.77 -29.50
C GLY A 450 15.38 38.15 -29.90
N VAL A 451 14.78 38.92 -28.96
CA VAL A 451 14.16 40.23 -29.25
C VAL A 451 14.62 41.33 -28.29
N THR A 452 14.58 41.13 -26.97
CA THR A 452 14.84 42.22 -26.01
C THR A 452 16.35 42.49 -25.86
N PRO A 453 16.85 43.71 -26.13
CA PRO A 453 18.25 44.08 -25.94
C PRO A 453 18.54 44.46 -24.48
N ASN A 454 19.77 44.20 -24.04
CA ASN A 454 20.27 44.59 -22.71
C ASN A 454 21.69 45.17 -22.79
N ASN A 455 22.08 45.91 -21.76
CA ASN A 455 23.41 46.50 -21.61
C ASN A 455 24.30 45.63 -20.71
N PHE A 456 25.30 44.98 -21.30
CA PHE A 456 26.22 44.06 -20.63
C PHE A 456 27.60 44.68 -20.36
N ILE A 457 27.71 46.02 -20.26
CA ILE A 457 28.92 46.69 -19.73
C ILE A 457 29.16 46.30 -18.26
N GLN A 458 28.10 45.92 -17.55
CA GLN A 458 28.12 45.29 -16.22
C GLN A 458 27.35 43.96 -16.29
N PRO A 459 27.56 43.03 -15.34
CA PRO A 459 26.79 41.79 -15.29
C PRO A 459 25.28 42.04 -15.18
N VAL A 460 24.50 41.32 -15.98
CA VAL A 460 23.03 41.50 -16.09
C VAL A 460 22.32 40.37 -15.37
N VAL A 461 21.40 40.70 -14.45
CA VAL A 461 20.62 39.69 -13.72
C VAL A 461 19.31 39.40 -14.45
N TYR A 462 19.18 38.15 -14.92
CA TYR A 462 17.98 37.58 -15.50
C TYR A 462 17.22 36.82 -14.41
N THR A 463 16.05 37.32 -14.01
CA THR A 463 15.16 36.66 -13.05
C THR A 463 14.10 35.86 -13.78
N ILE A 464 13.99 34.59 -13.45
CA ILE A 464 13.04 33.60 -13.96
C ILE A 464 11.92 33.41 -12.94
N GLU A 465 10.68 33.49 -13.40
CA GLU A 465 9.45 33.36 -12.62
C GLU A 465 8.68 32.12 -13.07
N ALA A 466 8.44 31.20 -12.14
CA ALA A 466 7.73 29.95 -12.39
C ALA A 466 6.21 30.11 -12.26
N ALA A 467 5.45 29.04 -12.55
CA ALA A 467 3.99 29.06 -12.49
C ALA A 467 3.44 29.14 -11.05
N ASP A 468 4.26 28.78 -10.05
CA ASP A 468 3.97 28.98 -8.64
C ASP A 468 4.27 30.41 -8.12
N GLY A 469 4.83 31.28 -8.97
CA GLY A 469 5.22 32.64 -8.63
C GLY A 469 6.57 32.75 -7.89
N THR A 470 7.30 31.65 -7.70
CA THR A 470 8.66 31.72 -7.13
C THR A 470 9.67 32.23 -8.17
N LEU A 471 10.77 32.80 -7.66
CA LEU A 471 11.80 33.46 -8.46
C LEU A 471 13.15 32.75 -8.35
N TYR A 472 13.93 32.76 -9.43
CA TYR A 472 15.33 32.33 -9.47
C TYR A 472 16.12 33.29 -10.35
N SER A 473 17.39 33.56 -10.05
CA SER A 473 18.16 34.60 -10.75
C SER A 473 19.48 34.08 -11.31
N TYR A 474 19.69 34.31 -12.60
CA TYR A 474 20.94 34.07 -13.30
C TYR A 474 21.71 35.37 -13.50
N THR A 475 23.01 35.37 -13.22
CA THR A 475 23.90 36.52 -13.51
C THR A 475 24.66 36.25 -14.80
N VAL A 476 24.41 37.06 -15.82
CA VAL A 476 25.05 36.98 -17.14
C VAL A 476 26.23 37.95 -17.20
N THR A 477 27.45 37.42 -17.35
CA THR A 477 28.68 38.20 -17.49
C THR A 477 29.24 38.03 -18.90
N LEU A 478 29.50 39.16 -19.57
CA LEU A 478 30.21 39.18 -20.85
C LEU A 478 31.67 39.59 -20.69
N THR A 479 32.54 38.86 -21.39
CA THR A 479 33.94 39.24 -21.62
C THR A 479 34.10 39.62 -23.08
N VAL A 480 34.65 40.80 -23.37
CA VAL A 480 35.09 41.13 -24.74
C VAL A 480 36.48 40.53 -24.95
N ALA A 481 36.67 39.76 -26.02
CA ALA A 481 37.97 39.18 -26.35
C ALA A 481 39.04 40.27 -26.58
N ALA A 482 40.28 39.97 -26.21
CA ALA A 482 41.41 40.85 -26.46
C ALA A 482 41.63 41.05 -27.99
N PRO A 483 42.15 42.22 -28.42
CA PRO A 483 42.53 42.42 -29.82
C PRO A 483 43.64 41.44 -30.22
N ASN A 484 43.59 40.95 -31.46
CA ASN A 484 44.70 40.17 -32.00
C ASN A 484 45.93 41.05 -32.33
N SER A 485 47.12 40.48 -32.13
CA SER A 485 48.43 41.06 -32.46
C SER A 485 49.02 40.50 -33.76
N THR A 486 48.29 39.63 -34.45
CA THR A 486 48.73 39.01 -35.69
C THR A 486 48.61 39.98 -36.86
N ALA A 487 49.75 40.43 -37.38
CA ALA A 487 49.86 41.14 -38.65
C ALA A 487 50.71 40.31 -39.63
N SER A 488 50.09 39.71 -40.64
CA SER A 488 50.79 38.89 -41.64
C SER A 488 50.07 38.85 -42.97
N ILE A 489 50.82 38.70 -44.07
CA ILE A 489 50.30 38.24 -45.36
C ILE A 489 50.43 36.72 -45.40
N ALA A 490 49.31 36.02 -45.63
CA ALA A 490 49.27 34.56 -45.73
C ALA A 490 49.36 34.06 -47.19
N TYR A 491 49.09 34.95 -48.16
CA TYR A 491 49.00 34.63 -49.58
C TYR A 491 49.19 35.90 -50.42
N PHE A 492 49.86 35.75 -51.56
CA PHE A 492 50.06 36.81 -52.55
C PHE A 492 50.28 36.19 -53.94
N THR A 493 49.61 36.70 -54.98
CA THR A 493 49.78 36.34 -56.39
C THR A 493 49.18 37.44 -57.28
N PHE A 494 49.19 37.25 -58.60
CA PHE A 494 48.47 38.08 -59.57
C PHE A 494 47.54 37.21 -60.43
N ALA A 495 46.54 37.81 -61.06
CA ALA A 495 45.68 37.12 -62.03
C ALA A 495 46.45 36.67 -63.29
N SER A 496 47.54 37.35 -63.63
CA SER A 496 48.38 37.11 -64.81
C SER A 496 49.39 35.96 -64.67
N THR A 497 49.40 35.21 -63.55
CA THR A 497 50.39 34.16 -63.30
C THR A 497 49.82 32.95 -62.58
N SER A 498 50.35 31.77 -62.89
CA SER A 498 50.19 30.55 -62.09
C SER A 498 51.13 30.52 -60.86
N ASP A 499 52.11 31.43 -60.76
CA ASP A 499 53.07 31.47 -59.64
C ASP A 499 52.42 31.87 -58.30
N PHE A 500 52.84 31.19 -57.25
CA PHE A 500 52.52 31.54 -55.87
C PHE A 500 53.65 32.40 -55.32
N GLY A 501 53.33 33.49 -54.60
CA GLY A 501 54.34 34.33 -53.99
C GLY A 501 55.23 33.53 -53.05
N LEU A 502 56.53 33.51 -53.33
CA LEU A 502 57.55 32.81 -52.56
C LEU A 502 57.93 33.66 -51.35
N PHE A 503 57.49 33.21 -50.16
CA PHE A 503 57.74 33.90 -48.90
C PHE A 503 59.12 33.55 -48.32
N ASN A 504 59.92 34.58 -48.04
CA ASN A 504 61.15 34.48 -47.25
C ASN A 504 61.12 35.53 -46.13
N GLY A 505 60.57 35.14 -44.99
CA GLY A 505 60.22 36.05 -43.90
C GLY A 505 59.15 37.04 -44.35
N THR A 506 59.48 38.33 -44.34
CA THR A 506 58.64 39.41 -44.85
C THR A 506 58.83 39.72 -46.34
N ASN A 507 59.78 39.06 -47.02
CA ASN A 507 59.95 39.24 -48.46
C ASN A 507 59.03 38.28 -49.23
N ILE A 508 58.42 38.77 -50.30
CA ILE A 508 57.55 38.01 -51.20
C ILE A 508 58.08 38.18 -52.62
N ALA A 509 58.51 37.10 -53.27
CA ALA A 509 58.90 37.12 -54.68
C ALA A 509 57.82 36.46 -55.55
N VAL A 510 57.38 37.13 -56.62
CA VAL A 510 56.37 36.59 -57.56
C VAL A 510 56.91 36.68 -58.99
N ARG A 511 56.85 35.58 -59.75
CA ARG A 511 57.19 35.59 -61.18
C ARG A 511 55.92 35.76 -62.01
N VAL A 512 56.02 36.51 -63.10
CA VAL A 512 54.94 36.70 -64.08
C VAL A 512 55.45 36.42 -65.50
N PRO A 513 54.60 36.04 -66.46
CA PRO A 513 55.01 35.83 -67.84
C PRO A 513 55.68 37.07 -68.46
N ASN A 514 56.67 36.86 -69.32
CA ASN A 514 57.30 37.96 -70.06
C ASN A 514 56.26 38.76 -70.88
N GLY A 515 56.40 40.09 -70.91
CA GLY A 515 55.42 41.00 -71.50
C GLY A 515 54.28 41.43 -70.56
N THR A 516 54.22 40.92 -69.33
CA THR A 516 53.29 41.45 -68.30
C THR A 516 53.62 42.91 -67.96
N ASP A 517 52.63 43.80 -68.07
CA ASP A 517 52.75 45.18 -67.60
C ASP A 517 52.83 45.24 -66.07
N LEU A 518 53.99 45.62 -65.54
CA LEU A 518 54.22 45.74 -64.09
C LEU A 518 53.69 47.04 -63.50
N THR A 519 53.31 48.03 -64.32
CA THR A 519 53.02 49.40 -63.84
C THR A 519 51.65 49.54 -63.16
N ASN A 520 50.74 48.60 -63.41
CA ASN A 520 49.34 48.66 -62.95
C ASN A 520 48.79 47.28 -62.55
N LEU A 521 49.59 46.46 -61.85
CA LEU A 521 49.15 45.11 -61.44
C LEU A 521 48.25 45.14 -60.21
N VAL A 522 47.10 44.48 -60.32
CA VAL A 522 46.17 44.21 -59.21
C VAL A 522 46.61 42.94 -58.48
N ALA A 523 47.01 43.08 -57.22
CA ALA A 523 47.47 41.97 -56.40
C ALA A 523 46.31 41.22 -55.72
N ILE A 524 46.34 39.89 -55.77
CA ILE A 524 45.44 39.01 -55.05
C ILE A 524 46.18 38.49 -53.81
N PHE A 525 45.76 38.94 -52.64
CA PHE A 525 46.39 38.61 -51.35
C PHE A 525 45.36 38.26 -50.26
N ARG A 526 45.81 37.61 -49.20
CA ARG A 526 45.02 37.43 -47.96
C ARG A 526 45.90 37.74 -46.75
N ILE A 527 45.33 38.40 -45.75
CA ILE A 527 46.03 38.79 -44.53
C ILE A 527 45.42 38.10 -43.30
N ASN A 528 46.25 37.82 -42.29
CA ASN A 528 45.78 37.76 -40.92
C ASN A 528 46.17 39.09 -40.29
N GLY A 529 45.19 39.98 -40.14
CA GLY A 529 45.34 41.38 -39.74
C GLY A 529 44.03 42.14 -40.00
N GLN A 530 43.94 43.39 -39.55
CA GLN A 530 42.77 44.25 -39.70
C GLN A 530 42.78 45.06 -41.00
N ILE A 531 43.92 45.66 -41.35
CA ILE A 531 44.09 46.57 -42.50
C ILE A 531 45.43 46.28 -43.17
N VAL A 532 45.53 46.50 -44.49
CA VAL A 532 46.82 46.57 -45.19
C VAL A 532 46.93 47.86 -46.01
N ARG A 533 48.12 48.43 -46.10
CA ARG A 533 48.40 49.71 -46.77
C ARG A 533 49.66 49.62 -47.64
N VAL A 534 49.68 50.34 -48.77
CA VAL A 534 50.89 50.66 -49.54
C VAL A 534 51.00 52.19 -49.57
N ASN A 535 52.17 52.74 -49.20
CA ASN A 535 52.40 54.19 -49.09
C ASN A 535 51.32 54.93 -48.27
N GLY A 536 50.78 54.28 -47.22
CA GLY A 536 49.69 54.79 -46.37
C GLY A 536 48.28 54.54 -46.91
N ASN A 537 48.10 54.30 -48.22
CA ASN A 537 46.80 54.09 -48.85
C ASN A 537 46.30 52.65 -48.61
N PRO A 538 45.05 52.46 -48.11
CA PRO A 538 44.46 51.13 -47.94
C PRO A 538 44.50 50.29 -49.22
N GLN A 539 44.79 49.00 -49.08
CA GLN A 539 44.81 48.04 -50.18
C GLN A 539 43.64 47.07 -50.05
N PHE A 540 43.02 46.75 -51.18
CA PHE A 540 41.93 45.79 -51.29
C PHE A 540 42.33 44.70 -52.28
N SER A 541 42.29 43.45 -51.81
CA SER A 541 42.68 42.28 -52.60
C SER A 541 41.81 42.16 -53.85
N ASP A 542 42.44 41.86 -55.00
CA ASP A 542 41.80 41.78 -56.31
C ASP A 542 41.14 43.10 -56.78
N VAL A 543 41.49 44.24 -56.17
CA VAL A 543 40.94 45.57 -56.52
C VAL A 543 42.00 46.66 -56.66
N THR A 544 42.95 46.79 -55.73
CA THR A 544 43.92 47.90 -55.76
C THR A 544 45.18 47.57 -56.56
N ALA A 545 45.33 48.25 -57.70
CA ALA A 545 46.52 48.18 -58.54
C ALA A 545 47.73 48.93 -57.95
N ASN A 546 48.93 48.43 -58.20
CA ASN A 546 50.20 49.07 -57.84
C ASN A 546 51.23 48.89 -58.97
N ASN A 547 52.26 49.75 -58.94
CA ASN A 547 53.41 49.67 -59.84
C ASN A 547 54.53 48.83 -59.20
N PHE A 548 54.80 47.65 -59.75
CA PHE A 548 55.84 46.71 -59.31
C PHE A 548 57.10 46.73 -60.18
N SER A 549 57.34 47.79 -60.97
CA SER A 549 58.64 48.03 -61.62
C SER A 549 59.80 48.23 -60.62
N ALA A 550 59.48 48.42 -59.34
CA ALA A 550 60.37 48.34 -58.19
C ALA A 550 59.65 47.63 -57.03
N PRO A 551 60.36 47.15 -55.98
CA PRO A 551 59.71 46.46 -54.86
C PRO A 551 58.70 47.32 -54.10
N VAL A 552 57.52 46.75 -53.81
CA VAL A 552 56.38 47.43 -53.19
C VAL A 552 56.21 46.98 -51.73
N ILE A 553 56.07 47.92 -50.79
CA ILE A 553 55.92 47.60 -49.37
C ILE A 553 54.44 47.59 -48.97
N TYR A 554 53.94 46.40 -48.61
CA TYR A 554 52.62 46.18 -48.04
C TYR A 554 52.72 46.14 -46.49
N ALA A 555 52.28 47.21 -45.85
CA ALA A 555 52.20 47.33 -44.38
C ALA A 555 50.88 46.72 -43.88
N VAL A 556 50.93 45.55 -43.24
CA VAL A 556 49.77 44.91 -42.58
C VAL A 556 49.69 45.37 -41.14
N GLN A 557 48.50 45.74 -40.67
CA GLN A 557 48.21 46.19 -39.31
C GLN A 557 47.25 45.21 -38.62
N ALA A 558 47.56 44.78 -37.40
CA ALA A 558 46.73 43.93 -36.54
C ALA A 558 45.69 44.75 -35.75
N GLN A 559 44.78 44.07 -35.03
CA GLN A 559 43.72 44.74 -34.26
C GLN A 559 44.24 45.52 -33.04
N ASP A 560 45.38 45.13 -32.47
CA ASP A 560 46.06 45.86 -31.40
C ASP A 560 46.86 47.09 -31.91
N GLY A 561 46.93 47.26 -33.23
CA GLY A 561 47.70 48.31 -33.90
C GLY A 561 49.11 47.90 -34.35
N THR A 562 49.60 46.70 -34.01
CA THR A 562 50.91 46.15 -34.43
C THR A 562 51.02 46.13 -35.96
N VAL A 563 52.15 46.59 -36.51
CA VAL A 563 52.39 46.65 -37.98
C VAL A 563 53.56 45.77 -38.40
N VAL A 564 53.37 44.99 -39.47
CA VAL A 564 54.42 44.22 -40.15
C VAL A 564 54.47 44.59 -41.63
N ASN A 565 55.64 45.00 -42.10
CA ASN A 565 55.88 45.41 -43.48
C ASN A 565 56.39 44.23 -44.33
N TYR A 566 55.71 43.96 -45.44
CA TYR A 566 56.10 42.95 -46.42
C TYR A 566 56.63 43.59 -47.70
N THR A 567 57.79 43.15 -48.18
CA THR A 567 58.42 43.65 -49.41
C THR A 567 58.10 42.72 -50.56
N VAL A 568 57.29 43.19 -51.51
CA VAL A 568 56.88 42.41 -52.70
C VAL A 568 57.77 42.78 -53.89
N THR A 569 58.46 41.81 -54.46
CA THR A 569 59.28 41.94 -55.66
C THR A 569 58.68 41.09 -56.78
N VAL A 570 58.52 41.67 -57.97
CA VAL A 570 57.97 40.99 -59.15
C VAL A 570 59.02 40.90 -60.24
N THR A 571 59.12 39.75 -60.90
CA THR A 571 60.06 39.51 -62.00
C THR A 571 59.39 38.82 -63.19
N THR A 572 59.86 39.10 -64.40
CA THR A 572 59.39 38.44 -65.62
C THR A 572 60.23 37.21 -65.95
N VAL A 573 59.61 36.18 -66.53
CA VAL A 573 60.27 34.95 -66.99
C VAL A 573 59.91 34.63 -68.45
N ALA A 574 60.90 34.22 -69.23
CA ALA A 574 60.81 34.06 -70.69
C ALA A 574 60.54 32.61 -71.16
N TYR A 575 60.53 31.66 -70.23
CA TYR A 575 60.21 30.25 -70.45
C TYR A 575 59.22 29.81 -69.37
N ASP A 576 58.50 28.72 -69.64
CA ASP A 576 57.59 28.14 -68.67
C ASP A 576 58.33 27.53 -67.48
N VAL A 577 58.05 28.08 -66.30
CA VAL A 577 58.64 27.70 -64.99
C VAL A 577 57.55 27.68 -63.90
N PHE A 578 56.30 27.54 -64.32
CA PHE A 578 55.12 27.57 -63.47
C PHE A 578 54.47 26.19 -63.46
N ALA A 579 54.02 25.73 -62.30
CA ALA A 579 53.28 24.48 -62.20
C ALA A 579 51.76 24.77 -62.24
N PRO A 580 50.91 23.76 -62.57
CA PRO A 580 49.47 23.95 -62.68
C PRO A 580 48.84 24.58 -61.43
N LYS A 581 48.16 25.71 -61.62
CA LYS A 581 47.50 26.45 -60.53
C LYS A 581 46.12 25.86 -60.31
N ILE A 582 45.95 25.12 -59.24
CA ILE A 582 44.62 24.64 -58.81
C ILE A 582 43.64 25.82 -58.70
N THR A 583 42.36 25.60 -58.99
CA THR A 583 41.30 26.62 -58.88
C THR A 583 40.11 26.18 -58.04
N SER A 584 39.73 24.89 -58.07
CA SER A 584 38.74 24.32 -57.16
C SER A 584 38.81 22.79 -57.09
N VAL A 585 38.20 22.22 -56.06
CA VAL A 585 38.05 20.76 -55.88
C VAL A 585 36.59 20.46 -55.61
N THR A 586 36.07 19.37 -56.18
CA THR A 586 34.75 18.83 -55.87
C THR A 586 34.82 17.31 -55.70
N ALA A 587 33.92 16.75 -54.89
CA ALA A 587 33.77 15.32 -54.73
C ALA A 587 32.28 14.94 -54.72
N THR A 588 31.96 13.81 -55.34
CA THR A 588 30.60 13.30 -55.50
C THR A 588 30.56 11.79 -55.27
N PRO A 589 29.65 11.27 -54.44
CA PRO A 589 28.71 12.01 -53.59
C PRO A 589 29.41 12.73 -52.43
N SER A 590 28.79 13.79 -51.89
CA SER A 590 29.30 14.53 -50.72
C SER A 590 29.01 13.85 -49.38
N SER A 591 28.26 12.75 -49.39
CA SER A 591 28.06 11.86 -48.25
C SER A 591 27.84 10.42 -48.71
N THR A 592 28.19 9.45 -47.85
CA THR A 592 28.04 8.01 -48.14
C THR A 592 27.51 7.28 -46.91
N SER A 593 26.54 6.39 -47.12
CA SER A 593 25.94 5.51 -46.09
C SER A 593 25.72 4.06 -46.55
N THR A 594 26.05 3.77 -47.81
CA THR A 594 25.99 2.44 -48.43
C THR A 594 27.38 2.09 -48.94
N TYR A 595 27.80 0.83 -48.84
CA TYR A 595 29.17 0.41 -49.15
C TYR A 595 29.22 -0.89 -49.96
N PRO A 596 30.18 -1.07 -50.89
CA PRO A 596 31.22 -0.11 -51.28
C PRO A 596 30.67 1.15 -51.96
N ALA A 597 31.18 2.33 -51.58
CA ALA A 597 30.83 3.60 -52.20
C ALA A 597 31.98 4.10 -53.08
N VAL A 598 31.71 4.36 -54.36
CA VAL A 598 32.67 5.02 -55.25
C VAL A 598 32.50 6.53 -55.10
N VAL A 599 33.57 7.21 -54.69
CA VAL A 599 33.65 8.67 -54.66
C VAL A 599 34.49 9.13 -55.85
N THR A 600 33.88 9.94 -56.72
CA THR A 600 34.57 10.65 -57.79
C THR A 600 35.03 12.00 -57.28
N VAL A 601 36.30 12.35 -57.52
CA VAL A 601 36.89 13.66 -57.20
C VAL A 601 37.30 14.35 -58.50
N LYS A 602 36.91 15.61 -58.68
CA LYS A 602 37.39 16.48 -59.77
C LYS A 602 38.26 17.59 -59.19
N ILE A 603 39.43 17.80 -59.80
CA ILE A 603 40.36 18.87 -59.45
C ILE A 603 40.50 19.78 -60.66
N TYR A 604 39.95 20.98 -60.54
CA TYR A 604 40.01 22.02 -61.55
C TYR A 604 41.28 22.86 -61.37
N TYR A 605 41.89 23.28 -62.48
CA TYR A 605 43.11 24.07 -62.48
C TYR A 605 43.13 25.02 -63.68
N THR A 606 44.03 26.00 -63.64
CA THR A 606 44.49 26.81 -64.77
C THR A 606 45.97 26.55 -65.03
N GLU A 607 46.35 26.57 -66.31
CA GLU A 607 47.72 26.40 -66.76
C GLU A 607 48.01 27.48 -67.83
N THR A 608 49.20 28.08 -67.79
CA THR A 608 49.62 29.24 -68.59
C THR A 608 51.03 29.04 -69.13
N GLY A 609 51.22 27.96 -69.89
CA GLY A 609 52.52 27.55 -70.40
C GLY A 609 52.43 26.30 -71.27
N SER A 610 53.15 25.25 -70.86
CA SER A 610 53.34 24.00 -71.59
C SER A 610 52.11 23.08 -71.60
N GLY A 611 51.18 23.27 -70.65
CA GLY A 611 49.94 22.50 -70.54
C GLY A 611 50.05 21.31 -69.59
N PHE A 612 48.96 21.00 -68.88
CA PHE A 612 48.92 19.95 -67.86
C PHE A 612 49.14 18.54 -68.44
N GLN A 613 50.04 17.77 -67.80
CA GLN A 613 50.43 16.42 -68.20
C GLN A 613 49.66 15.33 -67.41
N TYR A 614 49.77 15.35 -66.08
CA TYR A 614 49.05 14.39 -65.21
C TYR A 614 48.82 14.94 -63.80
N GLY A 615 47.89 14.30 -63.07
CA GLY A 615 47.67 14.54 -61.66
C GLY A 615 47.36 13.28 -60.85
N THR A 616 47.58 13.36 -59.55
CA THR A 616 47.16 12.38 -58.54
C THR A 616 46.60 13.10 -57.31
N PHE A 617 45.79 12.40 -56.51
CA PHE A 617 45.30 12.91 -55.24
C PHE A 617 45.16 11.79 -54.19
N GLN A 618 45.05 12.20 -52.94
CA GLN A 618 44.82 11.34 -51.79
C GLN A 618 43.62 11.83 -50.98
N LEU A 619 42.78 10.90 -50.54
CA LEU A 619 41.69 11.14 -49.60
C LEU A 619 42.14 10.67 -48.20
N CYS A 620 42.07 11.55 -47.20
CA CYS A 620 42.41 11.25 -45.81
C CYS A 620 41.17 11.16 -44.91
N SER A 621 41.28 10.31 -43.90
CA SER A 621 40.27 10.11 -42.87
C SER A 621 40.31 11.21 -41.77
N PRO A 622 39.26 11.38 -40.96
CA PRO A 622 39.22 12.36 -39.86
C PRO A 622 40.40 12.27 -38.87
N THR A 623 40.82 11.07 -38.45
CA THR A 623 42.01 10.85 -37.62
C THR A 623 43.27 11.32 -38.35
N ARG A 624 43.43 10.95 -39.63
CA ARG A 624 44.62 11.37 -40.40
C ARG A 624 44.68 12.88 -40.63
N ILE A 625 43.53 13.53 -40.83
CA ILE A 625 43.42 14.99 -40.97
C ILE A 625 43.82 15.67 -39.65
N SER A 626 43.31 15.21 -38.51
CA SER A 626 43.50 15.87 -37.22
C SER A 626 44.87 15.61 -36.58
N ALA A 627 45.35 14.37 -36.59
CA ALA A 627 46.63 13.98 -35.99
C ALA A 627 47.83 14.11 -36.94
N GLY A 628 47.62 14.10 -38.26
CA GLY A 628 48.67 14.08 -39.28
C GLY A 628 49.39 12.72 -39.46
N THR A 629 49.39 11.89 -38.42
CA THR A 629 49.83 10.48 -38.40
C THR A 629 48.73 9.57 -37.85
N GLY A 630 48.75 8.28 -38.24
CA GLY A 630 47.62 7.37 -37.98
C GLY A 630 46.39 7.64 -38.86
N GLY A 631 45.47 6.68 -38.94
CA GLY A 631 44.29 6.78 -39.80
C GLY A 631 44.57 6.64 -41.31
N THR A 632 43.50 6.34 -42.06
CA THR A 632 43.54 5.96 -43.47
C THR A 632 44.09 7.04 -44.41
N THR A 633 44.67 6.59 -45.52
CA THR A 633 44.81 7.41 -46.74
C THR A 633 44.55 6.57 -47.98
N ILE A 634 43.57 6.96 -48.80
CA ILE A 634 43.25 6.28 -50.06
C ILE A 634 43.81 7.11 -51.20
N THR A 635 44.69 6.52 -52.01
CA THR A 635 45.36 7.19 -53.14
C THR A 635 44.67 6.79 -54.44
N ASN A 636 44.30 7.77 -55.26
CA ASN A 636 43.82 7.54 -56.62
C ASN A 636 44.99 7.27 -57.59
N GLY A 637 44.74 6.55 -58.68
CA GLY A 637 45.73 6.31 -59.73
C GLY A 637 46.22 7.58 -60.44
N VAL A 638 47.21 7.43 -61.32
CA VAL A 638 47.65 8.53 -62.20
C VAL A 638 46.57 8.83 -63.23
N VAL A 639 46.15 10.10 -63.32
CA VAL A 639 45.09 10.55 -64.23
C VAL A 639 45.66 11.48 -65.29
N THR A 640 45.29 11.24 -66.54
CA THR A 640 45.58 12.13 -67.68
C THR A 640 44.42 13.10 -67.97
N ASN A 641 44.74 14.16 -68.69
CA ASN A 641 43.96 15.40 -68.78
C ASN A 641 42.55 15.28 -69.40
N GLN A 642 41.58 16.08 -68.92
CA GLN A 642 40.24 16.31 -69.53
C GLN A 642 39.97 17.78 -69.94
N GLY A 643 41.01 18.63 -69.94
CA GLY A 643 40.98 20.03 -70.40
C GLY A 643 41.21 21.03 -69.27
N THR A 644 40.15 21.32 -68.50
CA THR A 644 40.16 22.28 -67.38
C THR A 644 40.16 21.62 -65.99
N TYR A 645 40.15 20.30 -65.95
CA TYR A 645 40.21 19.49 -64.74
C TYR A 645 40.80 18.10 -65.03
N PHE A 646 41.18 17.40 -63.98
CA PHE A 646 41.35 15.95 -63.98
C PHE A 646 40.41 15.29 -62.97
N GLU A 647 40.05 14.04 -63.23
CA GLU A 647 39.02 13.29 -62.49
C GLU A 647 39.51 11.89 -62.13
N GLY A 648 39.32 11.48 -60.88
CA GLY A 648 39.66 10.13 -60.44
C GLY A 648 38.72 9.61 -59.36
N THR A 649 38.81 8.33 -59.06
CA THR A 649 37.86 7.62 -58.19
C THR A 649 38.56 6.91 -57.04
N VAL A 650 37.94 6.95 -55.86
CA VAL A 650 38.35 6.19 -54.67
C VAL A 650 37.16 5.43 -54.10
N THR A 651 37.39 4.21 -53.62
CA THR A 651 36.32 3.36 -53.08
C THR A 651 36.36 3.36 -51.56
N LEU A 652 35.28 3.80 -50.93
CA LEU A 652 35.05 3.71 -49.49
C LEU A 652 34.31 2.42 -49.12
N GLN A 653 34.57 1.91 -47.92
CA GLN A 653 34.07 0.64 -47.39
C GLN A 653 33.46 0.86 -46.00
N ASN A 654 32.56 -0.03 -45.53
CA ASN A 654 31.83 0.16 -44.26
C ASN A 654 32.73 0.15 -43.00
N TYR A 655 33.97 -0.31 -43.14
CA TYR A 655 34.99 -0.29 -42.09
C TYR A 655 35.85 0.98 -42.06
N HIS A 656 35.72 1.88 -43.05
CA HIS A 656 36.45 3.16 -43.01
C HIS A 656 35.90 4.08 -41.91
N GLU A 657 36.79 4.88 -41.31
CA GLU A 657 36.48 5.83 -40.23
C GLU A 657 35.27 6.72 -40.56
N THR A 658 34.33 6.88 -39.62
CA THR A 658 33.17 7.76 -39.80
C THR A 658 33.51 9.23 -39.62
N GLY A 659 32.85 10.09 -40.39
CA GLY A 659 32.97 11.55 -40.31
C GLY A 659 33.47 12.18 -41.61
N VAL A 660 34.10 13.34 -41.50
CA VAL A 660 34.43 14.20 -42.65
C VAL A 660 35.79 13.85 -43.24
N TRP A 661 35.79 13.06 -44.31
CA TRP A 661 36.96 12.81 -45.15
C TRP A 661 37.23 14.01 -46.06
N LYS A 662 38.49 14.25 -46.41
CA LYS A 662 38.92 15.35 -47.27
C LYS A 662 40.01 14.91 -48.23
N VAL A 663 40.05 15.51 -49.42
CA VAL A 663 41.23 15.45 -50.30
C VAL A 663 42.37 16.15 -49.57
N CYS A 664 43.43 15.43 -49.24
CA CYS A 664 44.49 15.88 -48.32
C CYS A 664 45.85 16.10 -48.98
N THR A 665 46.13 15.38 -50.06
CA THR A 665 47.31 15.59 -50.92
C THR A 665 46.84 15.68 -52.36
N ILE A 666 47.40 16.62 -53.11
CA ILE A 666 47.23 16.76 -54.56
C ILE A 666 48.63 16.94 -55.16
N ASN A 667 48.91 16.25 -56.26
CA ASN A 667 50.13 16.44 -57.05
C ASN A 667 49.76 16.65 -58.51
N MET A 668 50.35 17.65 -59.16
CA MET A 668 50.10 18.00 -60.56
C MET A 668 51.43 18.32 -61.25
N GLN A 669 51.58 17.93 -62.51
CA GLN A 669 52.75 18.26 -63.34
C GLN A 669 52.30 18.70 -64.73
N ASP A 670 52.98 19.70 -65.30
CA ASP A 670 52.81 20.15 -66.69
C ASP A 670 53.69 19.35 -67.68
N ALA A 671 53.68 19.74 -68.96
CA ALA A 671 54.48 19.11 -70.00
C ALA A 671 55.95 19.58 -70.04
N ALA A 672 56.30 20.72 -69.42
CA ALA A 672 57.67 21.18 -69.21
C ALA A 672 58.37 20.45 -68.05
N GLY A 673 57.62 19.82 -67.15
CA GLY A 673 58.09 19.13 -65.96
C GLY A 673 57.95 19.92 -64.66
N ASN A 674 57.31 21.09 -64.67
CA ASN A 674 56.99 21.88 -63.48
C ASN A 674 55.93 21.15 -62.64
N SER A 675 56.34 20.62 -61.49
CA SER A 675 55.45 19.94 -60.53
C SER A 675 55.07 20.84 -59.36
N ILE A 676 53.82 20.71 -58.90
CA ILE A 676 53.40 21.21 -57.59
C ILE A 676 52.78 20.10 -56.75
N MET A 677 53.26 19.99 -55.51
CA MET A 677 52.67 19.16 -54.47
C MET A 677 52.00 20.03 -53.42
N LEU A 678 50.74 19.70 -53.14
CA LEU A 678 49.78 20.51 -52.42
C LEU A 678 49.12 19.69 -51.30
N TYR A 679 49.03 20.26 -50.10
CA TYR A 679 48.53 19.58 -48.90
C TYR A 679 47.40 20.36 -48.21
N THR A 680 46.43 19.68 -47.59
CA THR A 680 45.53 20.33 -46.62
C THR A 680 46.27 20.67 -45.33
N ALA A 681 45.94 21.80 -44.72
CA ALA A 681 46.22 22.00 -43.31
C ALA A 681 45.39 21.05 -42.43
N ASN A 682 45.98 20.53 -41.35
CA ASN A 682 45.41 19.57 -40.39
C ASN A 682 44.19 20.10 -39.58
N ALA A 683 43.73 21.31 -39.85
CA ALA A 683 42.60 21.92 -39.15
C ALA A 683 41.25 21.45 -39.75
N VAL A 684 40.29 21.14 -38.88
CA VAL A 684 38.92 20.81 -39.27
C VAL A 684 38.11 22.10 -39.50
N SER A 685 38.53 22.88 -40.49
CA SER A 685 37.80 24.05 -40.98
C SER A 685 36.67 23.61 -41.94
N THR A 686 35.64 24.44 -42.09
CA THR A 686 34.69 24.37 -43.22
C THR A 686 35.32 24.85 -44.53
N THR A 687 36.34 25.70 -44.44
CA THR A 687 37.14 26.21 -45.56
C THR A 687 38.59 25.76 -45.35
N ASN A 688 38.97 24.59 -45.88
CA ASN A 688 40.36 24.14 -45.91
C ASN A 688 41.05 24.72 -47.14
N TYR A 689 42.10 25.52 -46.96
CA TYR A 689 42.96 25.92 -48.07
C TYR A 689 44.07 24.89 -48.31
N VAL A 690 44.39 24.63 -49.58
CA VAL A 690 45.59 23.85 -49.92
C VAL A 690 46.86 24.66 -49.68
N ARG A 691 47.97 23.98 -49.39
CA ARG A 691 49.27 24.59 -49.14
C ARG A 691 50.39 23.94 -49.96
N GLN A 692 51.25 24.76 -50.55
CA GLN A 692 52.47 24.33 -51.22
C GLN A 692 53.61 24.18 -50.20
N VAL A 693 54.46 23.16 -50.36
CA VAL A 693 55.68 22.99 -49.56
C VAL A 693 56.89 23.51 -50.31
N THR A 694 57.30 24.74 -49.99
CA THR A 694 58.52 25.37 -50.52
C THR A 694 59.33 25.94 -49.35
N GLY A 695 59.88 25.06 -48.51
CA GLY A 695 60.58 25.41 -47.26
C GLY A 695 59.66 25.86 -46.10
N SER A 696 58.46 26.35 -46.41
CA SER A 696 57.35 26.56 -45.48
C SER A 696 56.01 26.33 -46.19
N MET A 697 54.94 26.11 -45.42
CA MET A 697 53.61 25.78 -45.96
C MET A 697 52.85 27.03 -46.41
N ILE A 698 53.13 27.50 -47.63
CA ILE A 698 52.48 28.67 -48.25
C ILE A 698 51.05 28.32 -48.63
N ASP A 699 50.07 29.18 -48.33
CA ASP A 699 48.66 28.96 -48.67
C ASP A 699 48.39 29.27 -50.17
N SER A 700 47.68 28.39 -50.86
CA SER A 700 47.42 28.45 -52.32
C SER A 700 46.27 29.37 -52.75
N GLY A 701 45.44 29.87 -51.84
CA GLY A 701 44.25 30.66 -52.20
C GLY A 701 42.99 29.85 -52.49
N VAL A 702 43.11 28.56 -52.80
CA VAL A 702 41.96 27.73 -53.15
C VAL A 702 41.40 26.99 -51.94
N ALA A 703 40.11 27.21 -51.69
CA ALA A 703 39.32 26.41 -50.78
C ALA A 703 38.99 25.05 -51.39
N ILE A 704 39.26 23.97 -50.66
CA ILE A 704 38.90 22.60 -51.02
C ILE A 704 37.44 22.36 -50.70
N GLY A 705 36.60 22.39 -51.74
CA GLY A 705 35.35 21.65 -51.76
C GLY A 705 35.60 20.15 -51.94
N GLY A 706 34.56 19.33 -51.79
CA GLY A 706 34.70 17.88 -51.91
C GLY A 706 35.18 17.17 -50.64
N SER A 707 34.78 17.66 -49.47
CA SER A 707 34.72 16.83 -48.27
C SER A 707 33.57 15.82 -48.38
N ILE A 708 33.79 14.57 -47.95
CA ILE A 708 32.78 13.51 -47.97
C ILE A 708 32.43 13.12 -46.54
N ASN A 709 31.14 13.17 -46.18
CA ASN A 709 30.67 12.71 -44.87
C ASN A 709 30.36 11.21 -44.91
N VAL A 710 31.18 10.41 -44.23
CA VAL A 710 31.12 8.95 -44.21
C VAL A 710 30.36 8.49 -42.97
N THR A 711 29.26 7.76 -43.15
CA THR A 711 28.45 7.21 -42.05
C THR A 711 28.36 5.69 -42.17
N GLY A 712 28.81 4.98 -41.14
CA GLY A 712 28.97 3.52 -41.13
C GLY A 712 28.99 2.99 -39.70
N THR A 713 28.62 1.72 -39.51
CA THR A 713 28.36 1.14 -38.18
C THR A 713 29.46 0.20 -37.69
N THR A 714 30.47 -0.07 -38.49
CA THR A 714 31.56 -1.03 -38.17
C THR A 714 32.93 -0.41 -38.45
N HIS A 715 33.11 0.88 -38.14
CA HIS A 715 34.34 1.59 -38.43
C HIS A 715 35.54 1.01 -37.67
N ASP A 716 36.68 0.94 -38.32
CA ASP A 716 37.95 0.50 -37.74
C ASP A 716 38.94 1.66 -37.72
N ILE A 717 39.49 1.91 -36.53
CA ILE A 717 40.44 2.99 -36.22
C ILE A 717 41.69 2.46 -35.49
N THR A 718 41.84 1.15 -35.41
CA THR A 718 42.87 0.46 -34.61
C THR A 718 43.81 -0.32 -35.51
N PRO A 719 45.09 0.10 -35.68
CA PRO A 719 46.02 -0.65 -36.53
C PRO A 719 46.40 -2.00 -35.90
N PRO A 720 46.90 -2.97 -36.71
CA PRO A 720 47.22 -4.31 -36.22
C PRO A 720 48.18 -4.31 -35.03
N GLN A 721 47.84 -5.05 -33.97
CA GLN A 721 48.64 -5.09 -32.76
C GLN A 721 49.59 -6.28 -32.78
N ILE A 722 50.90 -6.02 -32.74
CA ILE A 722 51.93 -7.05 -32.73
C ILE A 722 51.87 -7.86 -31.42
N THR A 723 52.07 -9.18 -31.47
CA THR A 723 52.02 -10.05 -30.28
C THR A 723 53.31 -10.85 -30.05
N SER A 724 54.03 -11.22 -31.11
CA SER A 724 55.39 -11.77 -31.00
C SER A 724 56.13 -11.77 -32.34
N VAL A 725 57.45 -11.91 -32.30
CA VAL A 725 58.32 -12.03 -33.48
C VAL A 725 59.27 -13.20 -33.33
N THR A 726 59.35 -14.07 -34.33
CA THR A 726 60.31 -15.18 -34.38
C THR A 726 61.14 -15.12 -35.66
N ALA A 727 62.39 -15.55 -35.58
CA ALA A 727 63.28 -15.73 -36.72
C ALA A 727 63.83 -17.16 -36.71
N THR A 728 64.00 -17.77 -37.89
CA THR A 728 64.46 -19.16 -38.03
C THR A 728 65.31 -19.32 -39.29
N PRO A 729 66.52 -19.93 -39.21
CA PRO A 729 67.18 -20.40 -37.99
C PRO A 729 67.67 -19.23 -37.12
N SER A 730 67.81 -19.44 -35.80
CA SER A 730 68.30 -18.43 -34.85
C SER A 730 69.83 -18.23 -34.87
N SER A 731 70.56 -19.14 -35.53
CA SER A 731 71.96 -18.97 -35.89
C SER A 731 72.24 -19.66 -37.22
N THR A 732 73.31 -19.26 -37.90
CA THR A 732 73.79 -19.91 -39.12
C THR A 732 75.30 -19.76 -39.26
N SER A 733 75.92 -20.72 -39.97
CA SER A 733 77.33 -20.75 -40.35
C SER A 733 77.53 -21.16 -41.82
N THR A 734 76.45 -21.32 -42.58
CA THR A 734 76.46 -21.70 -44.00
C THR A 734 75.74 -20.63 -44.83
N TYR A 735 76.27 -20.30 -46.01
CA TYR A 735 75.82 -19.16 -46.80
C TYR A 735 75.67 -19.51 -48.29
N PRO A 736 74.62 -19.02 -48.99
CA PRO A 736 73.54 -18.15 -48.51
C PRO A 736 72.60 -18.85 -47.51
N ALA A 737 72.28 -18.17 -46.40
CA ALA A 737 71.30 -18.62 -45.43
C ALA A 737 69.98 -17.88 -45.63
N VAL A 738 68.90 -18.61 -45.85
CA VAL A 738 67.54 -18.05 -45.84
C VAL A 738 67.05 -18.00 -44.41
N VAL A 739 66.78 -16.79 -43.92
CA VAL A 739 66.14 -16.55 -42.62
C VAL A 739 64.67 -16.26 -42.86
N THR A 740 63.78 -17.12 -42.34
CA THR A 740 62.35 -16.84 -42.25
C THR A 740 62.06 -16.05 -40.98
N VAL A 741 61.37 -14.92 -41.11
CA VAL A 741 60.84 -14.14 -39.98
C VAL A 741 59.32 -14.25 -39.98
N ARG A 742 58.73 -14.53 -38.83
CA ARG A 742 57.28 -14.48 -38.59
C ARG A 742 56.94 -13.37 -37.62
N ILE A 743 55.93 -12.59 -37.94
CA ILE A 743 55.41 -11.51 -37.11
C ILE A 743 53.95 -11.83 -36.82
N TYR A 744 53.68 -12.24 -35.59
CA TYR A 744 52.36 -12.55 -35.08
C TYR A 744 51.67 -11.26 -34.64
N TYR A 745 50.38 -11.16 -34.91
CA TYR A 745 49.56 -10.00 -34.57
C TYR A 745 48.14 -10.43 -34.19
N THR A 746 47.42 -9.52 -33.55
CA THR A 746 45.96 -9.56 -33.40
C THR A 746 45.34 -8.38 -34.13
N GLU A 747 44.25 -8.64 -34.83
CA GLU A 747 43.41 -7.64 -35.49
C GLU A 747 41.94 -7.94 -35.15
N THR A 748 41.15 -6.91 -34.90
CA THR A 748 39.78 -6.98 -34.37
C THR A 748 38.73 -6.20 -35.18
N GLY A 749 39.16 -5.36 -36.12
CA GLY A 749 38.30 -4.57 -37.01
C GLY A 749 38.28 -5.10 -38.43
N SER A 750 38.98 -4.41 -39.33
CA SER A 750 38.91 -4.58 -40.79
C SER A 750 39.74 -5.75 -41.34
N GLY A 751 40.67 -6.28 -40.55
CA GLY A 751 41.57 -7.37 -40.93
C GLY A 751 42.87 -6.89 -41.57
N PHE A 752 43.95 -7.63 -41.36
CA PHE A 752 45.30 -7.27 -41.84
C PHE A 752 45.39 -7.25 -43.37
N GLN A 753 45.85 -6.13 -43.94
CA GLN A 753 46.04 -5.94 -45.37
C GLN A 753 47.45 -6.33 -45.80
N TYR A 754 48.49 -5.76 -45.18
CA TYR A 754 49.89 -6.11 -45.44
C TYR A 754 50.85 -5.71 -44.32
N GLY A 755 52.07 -6.28 -44.40
CA GLY A 755 53.19 -5.89 -43.55
C GLY A 755 54.54 -6.05 -44.25
N THR A 756 55.54 -5.36 -43.71
CA THR A 756 56.95 -5.44 -44.13
C THR A 756 57.86 -5.37 -42.90
N PHE A 757 59.12 -5.81 -43.04
CA PHE A 757 60.12 -5.71 -41.99
C PHE A 757 61.52 -5.52 -42.55
N GLN A 758 62.43 -5.04 -41.70
CA GLN A 758 63.85 -4.88 -42.00
C GLN A 758 64.72 -5.63 -40.99
N LEU A 759 65.72 -6.35 -41.49
CA LEU A 759 66.77 -6.97 -40.70
C LEU A 759 68.03 -6.09 -40.75
N CYS A 760 68.46 -5.56 -39.60
CA CYS A 760 69.64 -4.71 -39.46
C CYS A 760 70.88 -5.52 -39.06
N SER A 761 72.04 -5.10 -39.56
CA SER A 761 73.35 -5.63 -39.18
C SER A 761 73.84 -5.09 -37.82
N PRO A 762 74.81 -5.76 -37.14
CA PRO A 762 75.35 -5.32 -35.85
C PRO A 762 75.82 -3.85 -35.81
N THR A 763 76.51 -3.37 -36.85
CA THR A 763 76.89 -1.95 -36.97
C THR A 763 75.66 -1.05 -37.03
N ARG A 764 74.63 -1.40 -37.80
CA ARG A 764 73.41 -0.59 -37.90
C ARG A 764 72.63 -0.55 -36.58
N ILE A 765 72.62 -1.66 -35.83
CA ILE A 765 71.97 -1.76 -34.50
C ILE A 765 72.69 -0.91 -33.46
N SER A 766 74.02 -0.82 -33.50
CA SER A 766 74.83 -0.11 -32.49
C SER A 766 74.98 1.39 -32.77
N ALA A 767 75.22 1.78 -34.03
CA ALA A 767 75.45 3.17 -34.41
C ALA A 767 74.18 3.90 -34.92
N GLY A 768 73.09 3.18 -35.22
CA GLY A 768 71.85 3.72 -35.82
C GLY A 768 71.98 4.17 -37.29
N THR A 769 73.19 4.55 -37.69
CA THR A 769 73.61 4.95 -39.04
C THR A 769 74.85 4.16 -39.46
N GLY A 770 75.06 3.97 -40.77
CA GLY A 770 76.05 3.00 -41.27
C GLY A 770 75.61 1.54 -41.08
N GLY A 771 76.37 0.59 -41.62
CA GLY A 771 75.97 -0.83 -41.64
C GLY A 771 74.85 -1.15 -42.64
N THR A 772 74.43 -2.42 -42.69
CA THR A 772 73.53 -2.95 -43.73
C THR A 772 72.13 -3.20 -43.21
N THR A 773 71.12 -3.00 -44.07
CA THR A 773 69.71 -3.33 -43.82
C THR A 773 69.15 -4.16 -44.95
N ILE A 774 68.64 -5.35 -44.66
CA ILE A 774 67.95 -6.21 -45.62
C ILE A 774 66.45 -6.02 -45.39
N THR A 775 65.76 -5.47 -46.39
CA THR A 775 64.30 -5.26 -46.34
C THR A 775 63.61 -6.44 -46.99
N ASN A 776 62.61 -7.03 -46.32
CA ASN A 776 61.70 -7.97 -46.95
C ASN A 776 60.57 -7.23 -47.67
N GLY A 777 60.12 -7.76 -48.82
CA GLY A 777 58.99 -7.21 -49.57
C GLY A 777 57.66 -7.31 -48.84
N VAL A 778 56.60 -6.81 -49.49
CA VAL A 778 55.21 -7.00 -49.05
C VAL A 778 54.89 -8.49 -49.01
N VAL A 779 54.36 -9.00 -47.90
CA VAL A 779 54.23 -10.46 -47.67
C VAL A 779 52.83 -10.92 -47.27
N THR A 780 52.58 -12.19 -47.56
CA THR A 780 51.30 -12.87 -47.49
C THR A 780 50.81 -13.03 -46.06
N ASN A 781 49.54 -12.69 -45.84
CA ASN A 781 48.80 -12.90 -44.61
C ASN A 781 48.50 -14.42 -44.41
N GLN A 782 48.79 -14.96 -43.22
CA GLN A 782 48.52 -16.36 -42.82
C GLN A 782 47.46 -16.45 -41.68
N GLY A 783 46.62 -15.42 -41.54
CA GLY A 783 45.55 -15.31 -40.55
C GLY A 783 45.98 -14.67 -39.24
N THR A 784 46.90 -15.32 -38.51
CA THR A 784 47.39 -14.89 -37.18
C THR A 784 48.83 -14.37 -37.19
N TYR A 785 49.49 -14.40 -38.34
CA TYR A 785 50.81 -13.85 -38.58
C TYR A 785 51.00 -13.55 -40.07
N PHE A 786 52.02 -12.75 -40.38
CA PHE A 786 52.63 -12.73 -41.71
C PHE A 786 54.07 -13.22 -41.62
N GLU A 787 54.57 -13.81 -42.71
CA GLU A 787 55.93 -14.35 -42.77
C GLU A 787 56.67 -13.90 -44.03
N GLY A 788 57.99 -13.72 -43.92
CA GLY A 788 58.83 -13.36 -45.05
C GLY A 788 60.27 -13.82 -44.88
N THR A 789 61.02 -13.84 -45.97
CA THR A 789 62.36 -14.43 -46.03
C THR A 789 63.41 -13.40 -46.41
N VAL A 790 64.53 -13.39 -45.68
CA VAL A 790 65.69 -12.54 -45.98
C VAL A 790 66.95 -13.40 -46.06
N THR A 791 67.75 -13.17 -47.09
CA THR A 791 68.95 -13.99 -47.35
C THR A 791 70.20 -13.35 -46.76
N LEU A 792 70.77 -13.97 -45.74
CA LEU A 792 72.11 -13.63 -45.24
C LEU A 792 73.16 -14.23 -46.17
N GLN A 793 73.95 -13.37 -46.80
CA GLN A 793 75.04 -13.73 -47.70
C GLN A 793 76.37 -13.81 -46.95
N ASN A 794 77.36 -14.52 -47.48
CA ASN A 794 78.65 -14.71 -46.79
C ASN A 794 79.33 -13.36 -46.46
N TYR A 795 79.25 -12.41 -47.40
CA TYR A 795 79.82 -11.07 -47.31
C TYR A 795 79.05 -10.09 -46.38
N HIS A 796 77.96 -10.54 -45.73
CA HIS A 796 77.30 -9.75 -44.70
C HIS A 796 78.05 -9.81 -43.36
N GLU A 797 78.02 -8.72 -42.60
CA GLU A 797 78.65 -8.55 -41.28
C GLU A 797 78.33 -9.72 -40.32
N THR A 798 79.33 -10.32 -39.67
CA THR A 798 79.13 -11.39 -38.68
C THR A 798 78.62 -10.85 -37.34
N GLY A 799 77.92 -11.68 -36.57
CA GLY A 799 77.25 -11.33 -35.32
C GLY A 799 75.72 -11.30 -35.41
N VAL A 800 75.07 -10.66 -34.43
CA VAL A 800 73.61 -10.72 -34.24
C VAL A 800 72.86 -9.74 -35.14
N TRP A 801 72.14 -10.26 -36.13
CA TRP A 801 71.21 -9.51 -36.97
C TRP A 801 69.81 -9.48 -36.35
N LYS A 802 69.23 -8.29 -36.17
CA LYS A 802 67.92 -8.11 -35.54
C LYS A 802 66.90 -7.55 -36.51
N VAL A 803 65.64 -7.98 -36.37
CA VAL A 803 64.51 -7.23 -36.93
C VAL A 803 64.51 -5.86 -36.25
N CYS A 804 64.57 -4.78 -37.02
CA CYS A 804 64.81 -3.42 -36.49
C CYS A 804 63.70 -2.42 -36.82
N THR A 805 63.03 -2.64 -37.95
CA THR A 805 61.82 -1.90 -38.36
C THR A 805 60.74 -2.91 -38.73
N ILE A 806 59.51 -2.70 -38.27
CA ILE A 806 58.30 -3.41 -38.68
C ILE A 806 57.26 -2.37 -39.09
N ASN A 807 56.53 -2.63 -40.17
CA ASN A 807 55.39 -1.82 -40.59
C ASN A 807 54.21 -2.75 -40.90
N MET A 808 53.02 -2.44 -40.39
CA MET A 808 51.80 -3.22 -40.59
C MET A 808 50.63 -2.28 -40.90
N GLN A 809 49.69 -2.72 -41.73
CA GLN A 809 48.49 -1.96 -42.08
C GLN A 809 47.28 -2.91 -42.22
N ASP A 810 46.13 -2.48 -41.69
CA ASP A 810 44.84 -3.16 -41.85
C ASP A 810 44.12 -2.76 -43.16
N ALA A 811 42.97 -3.37 -43.45
CA ALA A 811 42.20 -3.10 -44.66
C ALA A 811 41.48 -1.75 -44.62
N ALA A 812 41.18 -1.21 -43.43
CA ALA A 812 40.75 0.17 -43.23
C ALA A 812 41.88 1.19 -43.45
N GLY A 813 43.12 0.73 -43.60
CA GLY A 813 44.31 1.53 -43.82
C GLY A 813 44.86 2.20 -42.56
N ASN A 814 44.50 1.78 -41.34
CA ASN A 814 45.25 2.21 -40.16
C ASN A 814 46.61 1.48 -40.16
N SER A 815 47.69 2.23 -39.99
CA SER A 815 49.04 1.69 -40.02
C SER A 815 49.79 1.94 -38.72
N ILE A 816 50.65 0.99 -38.36
CA ILE A 816 51.60 1.12 -37.25
C ILE A 816 53.01 0.87 -37.76
N MET A 817 53.91 1.80 -37.45
CA MET A 817 55.34 1.67 -37.71
C MET A 817 56.08 1.56 -36.38
N LEU A 818 56.98 0.58 -36.34
CA LEU A 818 57.50 -0.01 -35.12
C LEU A 818 59.02 -0.18 -35.23
N TYR A 819 59.75 0.25 -34.20
CA TYR A 819 61.21 0.29 -34.18
C TYR A 819 61.77 -0.44 -32.97
N THR A 820 62.95 -1.05 -33.11
CA THR A 820 63.67 -1.63 -31.95
C THR A 820 64.71 -0.69 -31.40
N ALA A 821 64.95 -0.72 -30.09
CA ALA A 821 66.04 0.04 -29.49
C ALA A 821 67.43 -0.40 -30.00
N ASN A 822 68.32 0.57 -30.19
CA ASN A 822 69.72 0.43 -30.64
C ASN A 822 70.62 -0.21 -29.56
N ALA A 823 70.31 -1.46 -29.19
CA ALA A 823 70.98 -2.18 -28.09
C ALA A 823 71.16 -3.67 -28.40
N VAL A 824 72.32 -4.21 -28.03
CA VAL A 824 72.69 -5.62 -28.22
C VAL A 824 72.29 -6.47 -27.00
N SER A 825 71.05 -6.31 -26.53
CA SER A 825 70.43 -7.19 -25.51
C SER A 825 69.94 -8.51 -26.12
N THR A 826 69.84 -9.57 -25.30
CA THR A 826 69.21 -10.85 -25.67
C THR A 826 67.68 -10.77 -25.75
N THR A 827 67.07 -9.86 -24.98
CA THR A 827 65.65 -9.51 -25.07
C THR A 827 65.53 -8.03 -25.45
N ASN A 828 64.91 -7.74 -26.58
CA ASN A 828 64.50 -6.39 -26.98
C ASN A 828 62.98 -6.30 -26.98
N TYR A 829 62.45 -5.12 -26.69
CA TYR A 829 61.04 -4.79 -26.92
C TYR A 829 60.88 -3.89 -28.14
N VAL A 830 59.74 -4.01 -28.82
CA VAL A 830 59.36 -3.13 -29.92
C VAL A 830 58.87 -1.78 -29.37
N LYS A 831 59.12 -0.67 -30.07
CA LYS A 831 58.66 0.67 -29.68
C LYS A 831 57.86 1.34 -30.79
N GLN A 832 56.80 2.04 -30.40
CA GLN A 832 55.97 2.85 -31.28
C GLN A 832 56.39 4.33 -31.18
N VAL A 833 56.32 5.06 -32.30
CA VAL A 833 56.62 6.50 -32.34
C VAL A 833 55.31 7.30 -32.31
N THR A 834 54.98 7.86 -31.14
CA THR A 834 53.83 8.76 -30.93
C THR A 834 54.30 10.05 -30.27
N GLY A 835 55.22 10.76 -30.91
CA GLY A 835 55.94 11.92 -30.34
C GLY A 835 57.02 11.55 -29.31
N SER A 836 56.99 10.32 -28.78
CA SER A 836 58.07 9.69 -28.02
C SER A 836 58.10 8.19 -28.29
N MET A 837 59.23 7.54 -28.00
CA MET A 837 59.45 6.10 -28.21
C MET A 837 58.83 5.29 -27.07
N ILE A 838 57.51 5.06 -27.15
CA ILE A 838 56.76 4.28 -26.16
C ILE A 838 57.08 2.80 -26.34
N ASP A 839 57.30 2.10 -25.23
CA ASP A 839 57.57 0.67 -25.22
C ASP A 839 56.27 -0.14 -25.36
N SER A 840 56.23 -1.10 -26.28
CA SER A 840 55.04 -1.95 -26.50
C SER A 840 54.89 -3.09 -25.49
N GLY A 841 55.94 -3.41 -24.72
CA GLY A 841 55.99 -4.62 -23.90
C GLY A 841 56.10 -5.94 -24.68
N VAL A 842 56.07 -5.90 -26.02
CA VAL A 842 56.15 -7.09 -26.87
C VAL A 842 57.61 -7.50 -27.08
N ALA A 843 57.98 -8.66 -26.52
CA ALA A 843 59.32 -9.19 -26.61
C ALA A 843 59.63 -9.75 -28.01
N ILE A 844 60.80 -9.39 -28.54
CA ILE A 844 61.35 -9.88 -29.80
C ILE A 844 62.32 -11.01 -29.48
N SER A 845 62.15 -12.17 -30.13
CA SER A 845 63.10 -13.29 -30.02
C SER A 845 64.52 -12.86 -30.40
N PRO A 846 65.59 -13.36 -29.74
CA PRO A 846 66.97 -13.00 -30.07
C PRO A 846 67.25 -13.19 -31.56
N GLY A 847 67.82 -12.15 -32.17
CA GLY A 847 68.07 -12.07 -33.60
C GLY A 847 69.06 -13.12 -34.12
N VAL A 848 69.08 -13.33 -35.43
CA VAL A 848 69.89 -14.38 -36.06
C VAL A 848 71.37 -14.09 -35.92
N ASN A 849 72.09 -15.00 -35.26
CA ASN A 849 73.54 -14.90 -35.13
C ASN A 849 74.24 -15.47 -36.38
N LYS A 850 74.85 -14.59 -37.18
CA LYS A 850 75.67 -14.93 -38.34
C LYS A 850 77.10 -15.26 -37.89
N GLN A 851 77.48 -16.53 -37.92
CA GLN A 851 78.86 -16.98 -37.62
C GLN A 851 79.82 -16.68 -38.78
#